data_AF-A5DTX8-F1
#
_entry.id   AF-A5DTX8-F1
#
_cell.length_a   1.000
_cell.length_b   1.000
_cell.length_c   1.000
_cell.angle_alpha   90.00
_cell.angle_beta   90.00
_cell.angle_gamma   90.00
#
_symmetry.space_group_name_H-M   'P 1'
#
loop_
_entity.id
_entity.type
_entity.pdbx_description
1 polymer ?
#
loop_
_entity_poly.entity_id
_entity_poly.type
_entity_poly.pdbx_seq_one_letter_code
_entity_poly.pdbx_strand_id
1 'polypeptide(L)'
;MIVRNLLGKNRLCCLQPKLLLSTLSQRPQLQLSLQLLCRATRLYATVNDIALPKTRNIGIIAHIDAGKTTTTERMIYYSGKSKRIGNVDEGDTVTDYLQAERERGITIQLAAITIPWNNHKINIIDTPGHADFTFEVIRSLRVLDGAVTILDAVAGVEAQTEKVWKQASALKLPRMIYVNKMDRPGAGFSRTVKEVIQKLETRVVLCNTPFFENQELNPEFRGVIDVIHGKLLKWKEADEFGKEIDVEDIDETKPELYDVYCKAREYMVETLGEYDESIIDAFLENDENYLKISPELLNRAIRKATIDNYLVPVFCGASFRNIGVQPLMDGITNYLPSPLETPVPDIKSKKKQEISAKMANNGLIINNDPKLTVGLVFKVMNHATRGPMAFVRIYSGKLVANSMVVNSRTGAKHSVRKLLIMHGDQPEEVKFIGAGNIGVISGFEDEFHTGDTVISHATSKKAVGTMESTIKLMPIDIPPPLFNSSIEPFTAGDEAHMKKCIDILIREDPSLKVHTEEDMGQTILSGMGELHLEIVRDRLINDMKVKANLRDIAVAYKESYIGKTPTNGLFETESIQVKLSIEHVDDCKSFEDVDGAIIFEDQNNVIIVPESLASETVQSATEGRRWKCPSSYEELHEAVVNGCSMALQTGGPHLGLSLHSTLVKVEFWNAPVEVNEELIPPLMNAAREAVQSVKASENKFGFLEPLMNVRVFVDSADMGEVSHDLSQRCQALIHSVEDESLLNLETANWAKDEAERAYLPPDYTMSKTALADNYKTRKVIHAETPLKEMIGYLSKLRSLTGGKATFDMSFLGMRRVTQSRLNQIF
;
A
#
# COMPACT_ATOMS: atom_id res chain seq x y z
N MET A 1 -67.84 -9.30 40.04
CA MET A 1 -69.02 -9.38 39.15
C MET A 1 -68.84 -8.28 38.10
N ILE A 2 -68.51 -8.48 36.82
CA ILE A 2 -68.42 -9.59 35.87
C ILE A 2 -67.28 -9.12 34.93
N VAL A 3 -66.02 -9.55 35.07
CA VAL A 3 -65.39 -10.75 34.48
C VAL A 3 -65.70 -10.91 32.98
N ARG A 4 -64.62 -10.95 32.17
CA ARG A 4 -64.52 -11.45 30.77
C ARG A 4 -65.13 -10.50 29.73
N ASN A 5 -64.56 -10.26 28.55
CA ASN A 5 -63.49 -10.80 27.70
C ASN A 5 -63.68 -10.02 26.37
N LEU A 6 -62.79 -9.83 25.40
CA LEU A 6 -61.40 -10.16 25.10
C LEU A 6 -61.15 -9.48 23.74
N LEU A 7 -59.96 -8.89 23.56
CA LEU A 7 -59.14 -8.89 22.34
C LEU A 7 -59.68 -8.20 21.06
N GLY A 8 -58.95 -7.35 20.35
CA GLY A 8 -57.55 -6.94 20.50
C GLY A 8 -57.17 -5.98 19.37
N LYS A 9 -56.78 -4.75 19.74
CA LYS A 9 -56.16 -3.73 18.89
C LYS A 9 -55.42 -2.75 19.80
N ASN A 10 -54.09 -2.76 19.82
CA ASN A 10 -53.31 -1.69 20.45
C ASN A 10 -52.52 -0.92 19.38
N ARG A 11 -53.05 0.28 19.11
CA ARG A 11 -52.41 1.47 18.52
C ARG A 11 -52.02 2.42 19.67
N LEU A 12 -51.31 3.50 19.31
CA LEU A 12 -51.29 4.83 19.98
C LEU A 12 -50.39 4.91 21.23
N CYS A 13 -49.82 6.05 21.63
CA CYS A 13 -49.46 7.36 21.07
C CYS A 13 -48.99 8.17 22.30
N CYS A 14 -48.18 9.21 22.08
CA CYS A 14 -48.24 10.50 22.78
C CYS A 14 -48.24 10.66 24.33
N LEU A 15 -47.48 11.70 24.73
CA LEU A 15 -47.76 12.68 25.80
C LEU A 15 -47.39 12.34 27.27
N GLN A 16 -46.42 13.12 27.77
CA GLN A 16 -46.13 13.59 29.15
C GLN A 16 -46.20 12.61 30.34
N PRO A 17 -45.12 12.52 31.16
CA PRO A 17 -45.23 12.08 32.55
C PRO A 17 -44.80 13.20 33.51
N LYS A 18 -45.73 14.11 33.83
CA LYS A 18 -45.77 14.87 35.08
C LYS A 18 -47.22 14.80 35.55
N LEU A 19 -47.46 14.37 36.79
CA LEU A 19 -48.74 13.94 37.40
C LEU A 19 -49.14 12.48 37.15
N LEU A 20 -48.64 11.55 37.98
CA LEU A 20 -49.35 10.32 38.43
C LEU A 20 -48.53 9.41 39.39
N LEU A 21 -47.31 9.80 39.79
CA LEU A 21 -46.45 8.98 40.66
C LEU A 21 -46.52 9.30 42.16
N SER A 22 -47.56 9.99 42.63
CA SER A 22 -47.75 10.30 44.06
C SER A 22 -48.46 9.21 44.89
N THR A 23 -48.75 8.03 44.33
CA THR A 23 -49.60 7.02 45.01
C THR A 23 -49.05 5.59 45.07
N LEU A 24 -47.80 5.33 44.70
CA LEU A 24 -47.17 4.00 44.79
C LEU A 24 -45.88 4.04 45.62
N SER A 25 -46.01 4.55 46.84
CA SER A 25 -45.08 4.27 47.94
C SER A 25 -45.52 2.96 48.58
N GLN A 26 -44.80 1.86 48.27
CA GLN A 26 -44.71 0.60 49.03
C GLN A 26 -44.30 -0.55 48.09
N ARG A 27 -42.99 -0.74 47.85
CA ARG A 27 -42.28 -2.03 47.60
C ARG A 27 -40.93 -1.77 46.87
N PRO A 28 -39.80 -1.74 47.58
CA PRO A 28 -38.50 -1.36 47.02
C PRO A 28 -37.78 -2.45 46.19
N GLN A 29 -38.31 -3.68 46.08
CA GLN A 29 -37.59 -4.78 45.42
C GLN A 29 -37.90 -4.98 43.92
N LEU A 30 -38.97 -4.39 43.37
CA LEU A 30 -39.32 -4.51 41.94
C LEU A 30 -38.79 -3.36 41.07
N GLN A 31 -38.35 -2.25 41.67
CA GLN A 31 -37.74 -1.13 40.93
C GLN A 31 -36.31 -1.44 40.47
N LEU A 32 -35.57 -2.28 41.19
CA LEU A 32 -34.19 -2.62 40.83
C LEU A 32 -34.13 -3.48 39.56
N SER A 33 -35.00 -4.48 39.43
CA SER A 33 -35.01 -5.38 38.27
C SER A 33 -35.45 -4.70 36.97
N LEU A 34 -36.39 -3.75 37.05
CA LEU A 34 -36.82 -2.97 35.87
C LEU A 34 -35.79 -1.91 35.43
N GLN A 35 -35.02 -1.34 36.38
CA GLN A 35 -33.91 -0.44 36.06
C GLN A 35 -32.71 -1.16 35.45
N LEU A 36 -32.46 -2.42 35.84
CA LEU A 36 -31.44 -3.28 35.23
C LEU A 36 -31.83 -3.72 33.81
N LEU A 37 -33.09 -4.10 33.56
CA LEU A 37 -33.56 -4.44 32.20
C LEU A 37 -33.61 -3.23 31.24
N CYS A 38 -33.96 -2.04 31.75
CA CYS A 38 -33.92 -0.81 30.93
C CYS A 38 -32.49 -0.29 30.66
N ARG A 39 -31.49 -0.69 31.46
CA ARG A 39 -30.07 -0.36 31.22
C ARG A 39 -29.43 -1.27 30.17
N ALA A 40 -29.80 -2.54 30.12
CA ALA A 40 -29.28 -3.49 29.13
C ALA A 40 -29.77 -3.21 27.69
N THR A 41 -30.92 -2.55 27.53
CA THR A 41 -31.53 -2.27 26.21
C THR A 41 -31.28 -0.84 25.69
N ARG A 42 -30.60 0.03 26.46
CA ARG A 42 -30.25 1.42 26.06
C ARG A 42 -28.78 1.63 25.66
N LEU A 43 -27.97 0.58 25.57
CA LEU A 43 -26.56 0.68 25.15
C LEU A 43 -26.37 0.94 23.65
N TYR A 44 -27.44 0.93 22.84
CA TYR A 44 -27.43 1.51 21.50
C TYR A 44 -27.67 3.03 21.57
N ALA A 45 -26.76 3.76 22.23
CA ALA A 45 -26.55 5.15 21.87
C ALA A 45 -25.96 5.14 20.45
N THR A 46 -26.60 5.85 19.53
CA THR A 46 -26.16 6.00 18.14
C THR A 46 -24.65 6.22 18.12
N VAL A 47 -23.92 5.37 17.40
CA VAL A 47 -22.45 5.28 17.38
C VAL A 47 -21.75 6.62 17.10
N ASN A 48 -22.48 7.63 16.64
CA ASN A 48 -22.01 9.00 16.43
C ASN A 48 -22.07 9.93 17.65
N ASP A 49 -22.76 9.58 18.72
CA ASP A 49 -22.91 10.44 19.90
C ASP A 49 -21.80 10.22 20.95
N ILE A 50 -20.91 9.24 20.72
CA ILE A 50 -19.76 8.99 21.59
C ILE A 50 -18.74 10.11 21.40
N ALA A 51 -18.29 10.70 22.51
CA ALA A 51 -17.35 11.81 22.51
C ALA A 51 -16.00 11.43 21.88
N LEU A 52 -15.36 12.40 21.23
CA LEU A 52 -14.02 12.31 20.65
C LEU A 52 -12.96 11.62 21.55
N PRO A 53 -12.78 11.98 22.84
CA PRO A 53 -11.79 11.33 23.70
C PRO A 53 -12.07 9.84 23.95
N LYS A 54 -13.31 9.39 23.70
CA LYS A 54 -13.70 7.98 23.80
C LYS A 54 -13.74 7.26 22.46
N THR A 55 -13.22 7.87 21.41
CA THR A 55 -13.07 7.25 20.09
C THR A 55 -11.63 6.75 19.92
N ARG A 56 -11.46 5.59 19.29
CA ARG A 56 -10.17 5.00 18.91
C ARG A 56 -10.24 4.60 17.44
N ASN A 57 -9.38 5.15 16.59
CA ASN A 57 -9.25 4.71 15.21
C ASN A 57 -8.00 3.84 15.11
N ILE A 58 -8.20 2.53 14.98
CA ILE A 58 -7.10 1.56 14.99
C ILE A 58 -7.05 0.80 13.68
N GLY A 59 -5.85 0.41 13.29
CA GLY A 59 -5.67 -0.58 12.24
C GLY A 59 -4.87 -1.76 12.73
N ILE A 60 -5.11 -2.91 12.12
CA ILE A 60 -4.47 -4.16 12.50
C ILE A 60 -3.43 -4.47 11.44
N ILE A 61 -2.16 -4.50 11.84
CA ILE A 61 -1.01 -4.79 11.00
C ILE A 61 -0.58 -6.21 11.32
N ALA A 62 -0.44 -7.08 10.31
CA ALA A 62 0.08 -8.42 10.52
C ALA A 62 0.66 -8.98 9.22
N HIS A 63 1.52 -9.98 9.32
CA HIS A 63 1.86 -10.81 8.17
C HIS A 63 0.71 -11.74 7.78
N ILE A 64 0.86 -12.41 6.64
CA ILE A 64 -0.04 -13.46 6.18
C ILE A 64 -0.05 -14.57 7.23
N ASP A 65 -1.23 -15.15 7.48
CA ASP A 65 -1.44 -16.20 8.47
C ASP A 65 -1.11 -15.88 9.94
N ALA A 66 -0.62 -14.69 10.30
CA ALA A 66 -0.40 -14.31 11.71
C ALA A 66 -1.70 -14.29 12.55
N GLY A 67 -2.87 -14.43 11.91
CA GLY A 67 -4.18 -14.50 12.55
C GLY A 67 -4.87 -13.15 12.67
N LYS A 68 -4.61 -12.24 11.74
CA LYS A 68 -5.20 -10.90 11.67
C LYS A 68 -6.73 -10.94 11.63
N THR A 69 -7.29 -11.52 10.57
CA THR A 69 -8.74 -11.68 10.36
C THR A 69 -9.38 -12.42 11.54
N THR A 70 -8.76 -13.51 12.02
CA THR A 70 -9.26 -14.27 13.17
C THR A 70 -9.35 -13.39 14.41
N THR A 71 -8.34 -12.57 14.69
CA THR A 71 -8.34 -11.66 15.84
C THR A 71 -9.41 -10.57 15.69
N THR A 72 -9.56 -10.00 14.49
CA THR A 72 -10.61 -9.02 14.18
C THR A 72 -12.01 -9.60 14.41
N GLU A 73 -12.28 -10.82 13.93
CA GLU A 73 -13.54 -11.53 14.14
C GLU A 73 -13.83 -11.76 15.62
N ARG A 74 -12.82 -12.15 16.42
CA ARG A 74 -12.99 -12.29 17.88
C ARG A 74 -13.31 -10.95 18.53
N MET A 75 -12.67 -9.85 18.13
CA MET A 75 -13.00 -8.50 18.63
C MET A 75 -14.45 -8.11 18.33
N ILE A 76 -14.94 -8.41 17.11
CA ILE A 76 -16.33 -8.13 16.71
C ILE A 76 -17.31 -8.97 17.54
N TYR A 77 -17.01 -10.24 17.78
CA TYR A 77 -17.83 -11.10 18.62
C TYR A 77 -17.88 -10.62 20.07
N TYR A 78 -16.72 -10.35 20.68
CA TYR A 78 -16.65 -9.91 22.07
C TYR A 78 -17.30 -8.54 22.31
N SER A 79 -17.29 -7.66 21.30
CA SER A 79 -18.04 -6.40 21.37
C SER A 79 -19.56 -6.56 21.43
N GLY A 80 -20.08 -7.77 21.18
CA GLY A 80 -21.52 -8.07 21.11
C GLY A 80 -22.18 -7.65 19.80
N LYS A 81 -21.42 -7.15 18.83
CA LYS A 81 -21.94 -6.71 17.53
C LYS A 81 -22.32 -7.89 16.64
N SER A 82 -21.53 -8.96 16.64
CA SER A 82 -21.90 -10.24 16.05
C SER A 82 -22.33 -11.22 17.12
N LYS A 83 -23.38 -12.00 16.83
CA LYS A 83 -23.83 -13.10 17.69
C LYS A 83 -23.10 -14.41 17.42
N ARG A 84 -22.43 -14.50 16.27
CA ARG A 84 -21.67 -15.67 15.82
C ARG A 84 -20.22 -15.29 15.60
N ILE A 85 -19.31 -16.23 15.82
CA ILE A 85 -17.92 -16.03 15.48
C ILE A 85 -17.72 -16.49 14.03
N GLY A 86 -17.24 -15.60 13.15
CA GLY A 86 -16.82 -15.99 11.81
C GLY A 86 -15.56 -16.84 11.87
N ASN A 87 -15.48 -17.86 11.03
CA ASN A 87 -14.27 -18.66 10.83
C ASN A 87 -13.72 -18.42 9.42
N VAL A 88 -12.39 -18.25 9.33
CA VAL A 88 -11.69 -18.03 8.05
C VAL A 88 -11.81 -19.28 7.18
N ASP A 89 -11.65 -20.47 7.77
CA ASP A 89 -11.69 -21.76 7.05
C ASP A 89 -13.06 -22.06 6.44
N GLU A 90 -14.13 -21.53 7.04
CA GLU A 90 -15.50 -21.69 6.53
C GLU A 90 -15.89 -20.58 5.53
N GLY A 91 -15.03 -19.56 5.35
CA GLY A 91 -15.31 -18.40 4.50
C GLY A 91 -16.43 -17.49 5.02
N ASP A 92 -16.75 -17.59 6.31
CA ASP A 92 -17.93 -16.98 6.95
C ASP A 92 -17.59 -15.67 7.70
N THR A 93 -16.42 -15.10 7.43
CA THR A 93 -15.91 -13.87 8.05
C THR A 93 -16.65 -12.62 7.53
N VAL A 94 -16.74 -11.61 8.41
CA VAL A 94 -17.42 -10.33 8.13
C VAL A 94 -16.48 -9.36 7.41
N THR A 95 -15.18 -9.43 7.66
CA THR A 95 -14.16 -8.55 7.06
C THR A 95 -13.81 -8.92 5.64
N ASP A 96 -13.71 -10.22 5.33
CA ASP A 96 -13.33 -10.72 4.01
C ASP A 96 -14.60 -11.00 3.20
N TYR A 97 -15.08 -9.99 2.48
CA TYR A 97 -16.32 -10.08 1.70
C TYR A 97 -16.08 -10.33 0.22
N LEU A 98 -14.87 -10.15 -0.29
CA LEU A 98 -14.55 -10.52 -1.67
C LEU A 98 -14.37 -12.03 -1.79
N GLN A 99 -14.84 -12.59 -2.90
CA GLN A 99 -14.69 -14.03 -3.17
C GLN A 99 -13.20 -14.42 -3.24
N ALA A 100 -12.36 -13.62 -3.89
CA ALA A 100 -10.91 -13.85 -3.97
C ALA A 100 -10.21 -13.83 -2.59
N GLU A 101 -10.73 -13.07 -1.61
CA GLU A 101 -10.19 -13.06 -0.24
C GLU A 101 -10.47 -14.38 0.46
N ARG A 102 -11.71 -14.88 0.33
CA ARG A 102 -12.15 -16.14 0.93
C ARG A 102 -11.47 -17.35 0.31
N GLU A 103 -11.33 -17.38 -1.01
CA GLU A 103 -10.70 -18.48 -1.72
C GLU A 103 -9.20 -18.60 -1.42
N ARG A 104 -8.52 -17.47 -1.22
CA ARG A 104 -7.08 -17.41 -0.95
C ARG A 104 -6.74 -17.37 0.54
N GLY A 105 -7.70 -17.09 1.42
CA GLY A 105 -7.47 -16.92 2.86
C GLY A 105 -6.70 -15.66 3.24
N ILE A 106 -6.74 -14.61 2.40
CA ILE A 106 -5.99 -13.36 2.61
C ILE A 106 -6.91 -12.14 2.53
N THR A 107 -6.63 -11.14 3.36
CA THR A 107 -7.29 -9.82 3.24
C THR A 107 -6.64 -9.04 2.09
N ILE A 108 -7.44 -8.60 1.12
CA ILE A 108 -7.01 -7.85 -0.07
C ILE A 108 -7.44 -6.39 0.08
N GLN A 109 -8.70 -6.16 0.40
CA GLN A 109 -9.30 -4.84 0.52
C GLN A 109 -9.50 -4.42 1.97
N LEU A 110 -9.44 -3.10 2.19
CA LEU A 110 -9.72 -2.54 3.52
C LEU A 110 -11.20 -2.68 3.91
N ALA A 111 -11.45 -3.32 5.04
CA ALA A 111 -12.74 -3.34 5.72
C ALA A 111 -12.73 -2.40 6.93
N ALA A 112 -13.72 -1.51 7.02
CA ALA A 112 -13.91 -0.62 8.16
C ALA A 112 -15.10 -1.10 9.02
N ILE A 113 -14.85 -1.35 10.31
CA ILE A 113 -15.86 -1.85 11.23
C ILE A 113 -15.79 -1.07 12.54
N THR A 114 -16.92 -0.51 12.97
CA THR A 114 -17.01 0.14 14.28
C THR A 114 -17.57 -0.81 15.33
N ILE A 115 -16.86 -0.99 16.44
CA ILE A 115 -17.30 -1.82 17.58
C ILE A 115 -17.34 -1.00 18.88
N PRO A 116 -18.34 -1.23 19.76
CA PRO A 116 -18.35 -0.66 21.10
C PRO A 116 -17.55 -1.54 22.07
N TRP A 117 -16.73 -0.93 22.93
CA TRP A 117 -16.01 -1.64 24.01
C TRP A 117 -15.78 -0.72 25.20
N ASN A 118 -16.10 -1.14 26.43
CA ASN A 118 -15.89 -0.35 27.67
C ASN A 118 -16.28 1.14 27.58
N ASN A 119 -17.48 1.45 27.06
CA ASN A 119 -17.97 2.82 26.81
C ASN A 119 -17.14 3.65 25.81
N HIS A 120 -16.27 2.99 25.04
CA HIS A 120 -15.50 3.56 23.94
C HIS A 120 -16.03 3.07 22.59
N LYS A 121 -15.75 3.85 21.56
CA LYS A 121 -15.97 3.53 20.16
C LYS A 121 -14.64 3.16 19.53
N ILE A 122 -14.50 1.93 19.05
CA ILE A 122 -13.31 1.50 18.32
C ILE A 122 -13.68 1.36 16.84
N ASN A 123 -13.06 2.15 15.99
CA ASN A 123 -13.14 2.00 14.54
C ASN A 123 -11.93 1.18 14.10
N ILE A 124 -12.16 -0.04 13.67
CA ILE A 124 -11.13 -0.96 13.17
C ILE A 124 -11.05 -0.83 11.66
N ILE A 125 -9.84 -0.63 11.14
CA ILE A 125 -9.52 -0.82 9.72
C ILE A 125 -8.66 -2.07 9.61
N ASP A 126 -9.19 -3.10 8.95
CA ASP A 126 -8.43 -4.31 8.69
C ASP A 126 -7.51 -4.09 7.48
N THR A 127 -6.20 -4.27 7.65
CA THR A 127 -5.20 -3.94 6.62
C THR A 127 -4.66 -5.20 5.94
N PRO A 128 -4.37 -5.18 4.63
CA PRO A 128 -3.82 -6.35 3.96
C PRO A 128 -2.42 -6.67 4.50
N GLY A 129 -2.15 -7.95 4.75
CA GLY A 129 -0.85 -8.42 5.24
C GLY A 129 0.14 -8.75 4.13
N HIS A 130 -0.33 -8.85 2.88
CA HIS A 130 0.46 -9.22 1.73
C HIS A 130 1.24 -8.03 1.16
N ALA A 131 2.51 -8.25 0.78
CA ALA A 131 3.39 -7.19 0.30
C ALA A 131 2.90 -6.51 -1.00
N ASP A 132 2.16 -7.22 -1.84
CA ASP A 132 1.65 -6.70 -3.12
C ASP A 132 0.58 -5.60 -2.94
N PHE A 133 -0.03 -5.51 -1.75
CA PHE A 133 -0.99 -4.47 -1.39
C PHE A 133 -0.37 -3.38 -0.51
N THR A 134 0.93 -3.10 -0.69
CA THR A 134 1.63 -2.08 0.10
C THR A 134 0.94 -0.71 0.02
N PHE A 135 0.32 -0.34 -1.11
CA PHE A 135 -0.41 0.92 -1.22
C PHE A 135 -1.69 0.99 -0.37
N GLU A 136 -2.48 -0.09 -0.30
CA GLU A 136 -3.63 -0.20 0.62
C GLU A 136 -3.18 -0.06 2.09
N VAL A 137 -2.00 -0.60 2.44
CA VAL A 137 -1.41 -0.43 3.79
C VAL A 137 -1.03 1.04 4.05
N ILE A 138 -0.27 1.68 3.17
CA ILE A 138 0.15 3.10 3.33
C ILE A 138 -1.06 4.02 3.45
N ARG A 139 -2.07 3.78 2.61
CA ARG A 139 -3.35 4.48 2.61
C ARG A 139 -4.05 4.33 3.96
N SER A 140 -4.08 3.12 4.51
CA SER A 140 -4.69 2.84 5.82
C SER A 140 -3.98 3.57 6.94
N LEU A 141 -2.66 3.43 7.03
CA LEU A 141 -1.86 3.99 8.13
C LEU A 141 -2.12 5.50 8.31
N ARG A 142 -2.28 6.25 7.23
CA ARG A 142 -2.55 7.70 7.27
C ARG A 142 -3.91 8.08 7.88
N VAL A 143 -4.85 7.15 7.91
CA VAL A 143 -6.22 7.33 8.40
C VAL A 143 -6.35 6.84 9.84
N LEU A 144 -5.34 6.15 10.37
CA LEU A 144 -5.36 5.62 11.73
C LEU A 144 -4.85 6.64 12.74
N ASP A 145 -5.23 6.44 14.00
CA ASP A 145 -4.67 7.15 15.14
C ASP A 145 -3.70 6.28 15.93
N GLY A 146 -3.92 4.97 15.93
CA GLY A 146 -2.98 3.99 16.44
C GLY A 146 -3.06 2.68 15.66
N ALA A 147 -2.14 1.76 15.92
CA ALA A 147 -2.14 0.46 15.29
C ALA A 147 -1.85 -0.68 16.27
N VAL A 148 -2.39 -1.86 15.96
CA VAL A 148 -2.11 -3.11 16.67
C VAL A 148 -1.33 -4.02 15.72
N THR A 149 -0.08 -4.31 16.05
CA THR A 149 0.79 -5.20 15.29
C THR A 149 0.66 -6.62 15.83
N ILE A 150 0.07 -7.51 15.03
CA ILE A 150 -0.07 -8.93 15.36
C ILE A 150 1.14 -9.69 14.83
N LEU A 151 1.80 -10.44 15.72
CA LEU A 151 2.95 -11.28 15.42
C LEU A 151 2.60 -12.74 15.66
N ASP A 152 3.12 -13.65 14.85
CA ASP A 152 3.03 -15.09 15.09
C ASP A 152 4.13 -15.51 16.07
N ALA A 153 3.77 -16.12 17.20
CA ALA A 153 4.71 -16.60 18.21
C ALA A 153 5.71 -17.66 17.68
N VAL A 154 5.38 -18.36 16.60
CA VAL A 154 6.24 -19.38 15.99
C VAL A 154 7.25 -18.75 15.03
N ALA A 155 6.78 -17.84 14.17
CA ALA A 155 7.62 -17.21 13.14
C ALA A 155 8.48 -16.07 13.70
N GLY A 156 7.93 -15.29 14.64
CA GLY A 156 8.56 -14.09 15.19
C GLY A 156 8.28 -12.85 14.33
N VAL A 157 9.29 -12.00 14.14
CA VAL A 157 9.17 -10.77 13.34
C VAL A 157 9.61 -11.04 11.89
N GLU A 158 8.64 -10.97 10.99
CA GLU A 158 8.81 -11.19 9.55
C GLU A 158 9.11 -9.89 8.78
N ALA A 159 9.75 -9.97 7.62
CA ALA A 159 10.22 -8.78 6.89
C ALA A 159 9.10 -7.85 6.43
N GLN A 160 7.92 -8.40 6.11
CA GLN A 160 6.77 -7.56 5.76
C GLN A 160 6.28 -6.75 6.96
N THR A 161 6.30 -7.34 8.17
CA THR A 161 5.97 -6.62 9.40
C THR A 161 6.98 -5.52 9.68
N GLU A 162 8.27 -5.77 9.46
CA GLU A 162 9.32 -4.74 9.58
C GLU A 162 9.08 -3.56 8.61
N LYS A 163 8.73 -3.84 7.35
CA LYS A 163 8.43 -2.81 6.35
C LYS A 163 7.24 -1.94 6.75
N VAL A 164 6.14 -2.55 7.17
CA VAL A 164 4.95 -1.81 7.62
C VAL A 164 5.22 -1.06 8.93
N TRP A 165 6.04 -1.63 9.82
CA TRP A 165 6.48 -0.97 11.04
C TRP A 165 7.28 0.31 10.75
N LYS A 166 8.23 0.25 9.81
CA LYS A 166 8.98 1.44 9.36
C LYS A 166 8.06 2.51 8.76
N GLN A 167 7.07 2.11 7.97
CA GLN A 167 6.06 3.03 7.43
C GLN A 167 5.21 3.69 8.53
N ALA A 168 4.81 2.94 9.56
CA ALA A 168 4.08 3.47 10.71
C ALA A 168 4.96 4.40 11.58
N SER A 169 6.25 4.07 11.76
CA SER A 169 7.23 4.92 12.43
C SER A 169 7.40 6.26 11.72
N ALA A 170 7.46 6.26 10.38
CA ALA A 170 7.57 7.50 9.58
C ALA A 170 6.37 8.45 9.79
N LEU A 171 5.19 7.90 10.05
CA LEU A 171 3.97 8.65 10.36
C LEU A 171 3.81 8.96 11.86
N LYS A 172 4.78 8.58 12.71
CA LYS A 172 4.74 8.71 14.18
C LYS A 172 3.49 8.10 14.80
N LEU A 173 3.01 6.98 14.25
CA LEU A 173 1.80 6.31 14.74
C LEU A 173 2.09 5.49 16.02
N PRO A 174 1.38 5.78 17.13
CA PRO A 174 1.41 4.95 18.33
C PRO A 174 0.96 3.51 18.06
N ARG A 175 1.69 2.55 18.62
CA ARG A 175 1.54 1.13 18.31
C ARG A 175 1.47 0.29 19.57
N MET A 176 0.82 -0.87 19.45
CA MET A 176 0.88 -1.96 20.42
C MET A 176 1.19 -3.26 19.69
N ILE A 177 1.73 -4.24 20.41
CA ILE A 177 2.03 -5.56 19.85
C ILE A 177 1.16 -6.62 20.49
N TYR A 178 0.66 -7.55 19.68
CA TYR A 178 -0.06 -8.75 20.11
C TYR A 178 0.62 -10.01 19.55
N VAL A 179 1.27 -10.77 20.42
CA VAL A 179 1.90 -12.06 20.09
C VAL A 179 0.81 -13.14 20.11
N ASN A 180 0.39 -13.55 18.93
CA ASN A 180 -0.68 -14.50 18.71
C ASN A 180 -0.15 -15.93 18.51
N LYS A 181 -1.05 -16.92 18.48
CA LYS A 181 -0.75 -18.35 18.31
C LYS A 181 0.16 -18.95 19.39
N MET A 182 0.03 -18.47 20.63
CA MET A 182 0.71 -19.05 21.78
C MET A 182 0.34 -20.52 22.05
N ASP A 183 -0.70 -21.03 21.39
CA ASP A 183 -1.16 -22.42 21.49
C ASP A 183 -0.46 -23.41 20.56
N ARG A 184 0.42 -22.93 19.65
CA ARG A 184 1.13 -23.77 18.69
C ARG A 184 2.43 -24.33 19.27
N PRO A 185 2.85 -25.55 18.86
CA PRO A 185 4.18 -26.05 19.21
C PRO A 185 5.26 -25.17 18.59
N GLY A 186 6.30 -24.82 19.36
CA GLY A 186 7.35 -23.88 18.95
C GLY A 186 7.02 -22.39 19.14
N ALA A 187 5.90 -22.06 19.78
CA ALA A 187 5.53 -20.68 20.09
C ALA A 187 6.45 -20.07 21.17
N GLY A 188 7.42 -19.25 20.76
CA GLY A 188 8.33 -18.55 21.66
C GLY A 188 7.90 -17.09 21.87
N PHE A 189 7.32 -16.78 23.03
CA PHE A 189 6.96 -15.41 23.38
C PHE A 189 8.22 -14.55 23.54
N SER A 190 9.18 -15.04 24.31
CA SER A 190 10.39 -14.30 24.63
C SER A 190 11.31 -14.15 23.44
N ARG A 191 11.45 -15.20 22.62
CA ARG A 191 12.09 -15.08 21.31
C ARG A 191 11.45 -13.99 20.46
N THR A 192 10.13 -13.97 20.34
CA THR A 192 9.42 -12.99 19.51
C THR A 192 9.60 -11.57 20.02
N VAL A 193 9.51 -11.36 21.34
CA VAL A 193 9.73 -10.04 21.94
C VAL A 193 11.18 -9.59 21.81
N LYS A 194 12.15 -10.51 21.95
CA LYS A 194 13.57 -10.22 21.68
C LYS A 194 13.76 -9.78 20.23
N GLU A 195 13.15 -10.48 19.27
CA GLU A 195 13.18 -10.09 17.86
C GLU A 195 12.51 -8.72 17.61
N VAL A 196 11.46 -8.37 18.36
CA VAL A 196 10.82 -7.04 18.30
C VAL A 196 11.81 -5.95 18.71
N ILE A 197 12.46 -6.07 19.86
CA ILE A 197 13.41 -5.05 20.34
C ILE A 197 14.53 -4.86 19.32
N GLN A 198 15.06 -5.98 18.83
CA GLN A 198 16.22 -6.04 17.96
C GLN A 198 15.96 -5.59 16.52
N LYS A 199 14.88 -6.07 15.88
CA LYS A 199 14.59 -5.79 14.46
C LYS A 199 13.73 -4.54 14.27
N LEU A 200 12.87 -4.21 15.23
CA LEU A 200 11.98 -3.06 15.15
C LEU A 200 12.53 -1.82 15.88
N GLU A 201 13.70 -1.97 16.52
CA GLU A 201 14.46 -0.90 17.18
C GLU A 201 13.60 -0.11 18.17
N THR A 202 12.91 -0.82 19.07
CA THR A 202 11.93 -0.22 19.98
C THR A 202 12.01 -0.81 21.39
N ARG A 203 11.68 0.02 22.39
CA ARG A 203 11.55 -0.41 23.78
C ARG A 203 10.18 -1.04 24.00
N VAL A 204 10.12 -2.08 24.81
CA VAL A 204 8.89 -2.83 25.05
C VAL A 204 8.55 -2.89 26.52
N VAL A 205 7.25 -2.91 26.84
CA VAL A 205 6.76 -3.18 28.18
C VAL A 205 5.78 -4.34 28.13
N LEU A 206 6.03 -5.37 28.92
CA LEU A 206 5.18 -6.55 29.00
C LEU A 206 3.93 -6.24 29.83
N CYS A 207 2.78 -6.01 29.19
CA CYS A 207 1.52 -5.78 29.90
C CYS A 207 0.90 -7.10 30.37
N ASN A 208 1.08 -8.17 29.59
CA ASN A 208 0.76 -9.53 30.01
C ASN A 208 1.86 -10.52 29.60
N THR A 209 1.92 -11.65 30.29
CA THR A 209 2.84 -12.76 29.97
C THR A 209 2.06 -14.07 29.83
N PRO A 210 2.52 -15.02 29.01
CA PRO A 210 1.77 -16.25 28.76
C PRO A 210 1.82 -17.21 29.96
N PHE A 211 0.68 -17.84 30.28
CA PHE A 211 0.60 -18.89 31.29
C PHE A 211 0.40 -20.26 30.63
N PHE A 212 1.34 -21.18 30.90
CA PHE A 212 1.29 -22.57 30.48
C PHE A 212 1.01 -23.49 31.67
N GLU A 213 0.02 -24.37 31.52
CA GLU A 213 -0.23 -25.49 32.43
C GLU A 213 0.59 -26.70 31.96
N ASN A 214 0.99 -27.58 32.88
CA ASN A 214 1.78 -28.80 32.58
C ASN A 214 3.14 -28.56 31.88
N GLN A 215 3.92 -27.58 32.38
CA GLN A 215 5.20 -27.12 31.79
C GLN A 215 6.19 -28.26 31.44
N GLU A 216 6.22 -29.36 32.19
CA GLU A 216 7.24 -30.41 32.05
C GLU A 216 6.99 -31.44 30.93
N LEU A 217 5.72 -31.77 30.64
CA LEU A 217 5.38 -32.89 29.74
C LEU A 217 4.81 -32.40 28.41
N ASN A 218 3.82 -31.51 28.47
CA ASN A 218 3.12 -30.93 27.33
C ASN A 218 2.61 -29.55 27.75
N PRO A 219 3.39 -28.47 27.54
CA PRO A 219 2.98 -27.13 27.94
C PRO A 219 1.72 -26.72 27.17
N GLU A 220 0.61 -26.54 27.89
CA GLU A 220 -0.67 -26.11 27.32
C GLU A 220 -0.95 -24.66 27.67
N PHE A 221 -1.12 -23.82 26.65
CA PHE A 221 -1.48 -22.42 26.84
C PHE A 221 -2.92 -22.28 27.36
N ARG A 222 -3.08 -21.82 28.60
CA ARG A 222 -4.37 -21.79 29.33
C ARG A 222 -4.79 -20.40 29.81
N GLY A 223 -3.90 -19.42 29.74
CA GLY A 223 -4.20 -18.08 30.24
C GLY A 223 -3.08 -17.07 30.05
N VAL A 224 -3.28 -15.89 30.61
CA VAL A 224 -2.28 -14.83 30.64
C VAL A 224 -2.16 -14.25 32.04
N ILE A 225 -0.95 -13.89 32.45
CA ILE A 225 -0.66 -13.16 33.67
C ILE A 225 -0.76 -11.67 33.34
N ASP A 226 -1.64 -10.96 34.01
CA ASP A 226 -1.72 -9.51 33.99
C ASP A 226 -0.66 -8.92 34.93
N VAL A 227 0.42 -8.39 34.33
CA VAL A 227 1.56 -7.82 35.05
C VAL A 227 1.18 -6.49 35.71
N ILE A 228 0.11 -5.83 35.27
CA ILE A 228 -0.33 -4.52 35.77
C ILE A 228 -1.14 -4.66 37.06
N HIS A 229 -2.01 -5.66 37.12
CA HIS A 229 -2.86 -5.88 38.29
C HIS A 229 -2.38 -7.02 39.21
N GLY A 230 -1.38 -7.81 38.79
CA GLY A 230 -0.87 -8.94 39.56
C GLY A 230 -1.85 -10.11 39.62
N LYS A 231 -2.53 -10.37 38.49
CA LYS A 231 -3.62 -11.36 38.42
C LYS A 231 -3.36 -12.37 37.32
N LEU A 232 -3.72 -13.62 37.58
CA LEU A 232 -3.76 -14.67 36.59
C LEU A 232 -5.16 -14.73 35.99
N LEU A 233 -5.25 -14.51 34.68
CA LEU A 233 -6.48 -14.68 33.90
C LEU A 233 -6.43 -16.07 33.24
N LYS A 234 -7.24 -17.01 33.74
CA LYS A 234 -7.33 -18.38 33.23
C LYS A 234 -8.64 -18.58 32.47
N TRP A 235 -8.57 -19.02 31.22
CA TRP A 235 -9.76 -19.34 30.43
C TRP A 235 -10.13 -20.81 30.63
N LYS A 236 -11.41 -21.08 30.90
CA LYS A 236 -11.90 -22.45 31.04
C LYS A 236 -12.04 -23.12 29.68
N GLU A 237 -11.54 -24.34 29.56
CA GLU A 237 -11.63 -25.14 28.33
C GLU A 237 -13.07 -25.53 27.98
N ALA A 238 -13.95 -25.62 28.97
CA ALA A 238 -15.36 -25.94 28.75
C ALA A 238 -16.14 -24.85 28.00
N ASP A 239 -15.61 -23.61 27.95
CA ASP A 239 -16.26 -22.52 27.25
C ASP A 239 -15.63 -22.30 25.87
N GLU A 240 -16.24 -22.91 24.86
CA GLU A 240 -15.86 -22.78 23.45
C GLU A 240 -15.80 -21.31 22.99
N PHE A 241 -16.50 -20.39 23.66
CA PHE A 241 -16.60 -18.98 23.29
C PHE A 241 -15.73 -18.03 24.12
N GLY A 242 -14.99 -18.52 25.12
CA GLY A 242 -14.04 -17.74 25.92
C GLY A 242 -14.65 -16.60 26.76
N LYS A 243 -15.90 -16.74 27.22
CA LYS A 243 -16.60 -15.77 28.08
C LYS A 243 -16.31 -16.00 29.57
N GLU A 244 -16.12 -17.24 30.00
CA GLU A 244 -15.78 -17.58 31.38
C GLU A 244 -14.26 -17.47 31.61
N ILE A 245 -13.87 -16.45 32.37
CA ILE A 245 -12.48 -16.20 32.79
C ILE A 245 -12.43 -16.31 34.31
N ASP A 246 -11.62 -17.23 34.82
CA ASP A 246 -11.28 -17.31 36.23
C ASP A 246 -10.12 -16.34 36.50
N VAL A 247 -10.34 -15.45 37.47
CA VAL A 247 -9.35 -14.43 37.88
C VAL A 247 -8.81 -14.83 39.24
N GLU A 248 -7.53 -15.17 39.30
CA GLU A 248 -6.83 -15.54 40.53
C GLU A 248 -5.78 -14.47 40.86
N ASP A 249 -5.64 -14.10 42.13
CA ASP A 249 -4.56 -13.21 42.57
C ASP A 249 -3.24 -14.01 42.65
N ILE A 250 -2.13 -13.41 42.22
CA ILE A 250 -0.82 -14.06 42.19
C ILE A 250 -0.12 -13.81 43.53
N ASP A 251 -0.10 -14.85 44.37
CA ASP A 251 0.56 -14.84 45.68
C ASP A 251 1.81 -15.73 45.69
N GLU A 252 2.61 -15.61 46.75
CA GLU A 252 3.78 -16.46 47.05
C GLU A 252 3.45 -17.98 47.09
N THR A 253 2.17 -18.34 47.12
CA THR A 253 1.69 -19.74 47.07
C THR A 253 2.09 -20.48 45.78
N LYS A 254 2.34 -19.74 44.68
CA LYS A 254 2.79 -20.29 43.40
C LYS A 254 4.16 -19.69 43.04
N PRO A 255 5.27 -20.23 43.57
CA PRO A 255 6.58 -19.56 43.53
C PRO A 255 7.07 -19.28 42.10
N GLU A 256 6.81 -20.18 41.15
CA GLU A 256 7.22 -19.99 39.75
C GLU A 256 6.50 -18.81 39.07
N LEU A 257 5.18 -18.69 39.28
CA LEU A 257 4.40 -17.60 38.69
C LEU A 257 4.69 -16.27 39.37
N TYR A 258 4.89 -16.31 40.69
CA TYR A 258 5.25 -15.14 41.47
C TYR A 258 6.62 -14.59 41.06
N ASP A 259 7.63 -15.45 40.82
CA ASP A 259 8.95 -15.02 40.33
C ASP A 259 8.87 -14.37 38.94
N VAL A 260 8.11 -14.95 38.01
CA VAL A 260 7.89 -14.36 36.68
C VAL A 260 7.17 -13.01 36.76
N TYR A 261 6.14 -12.92 37.60
CA TYR A 261 5.40 -11.68 37.83
C TYR A 261 6.29 -10.59 38.43
N CYS A 262 7.04 -10.89 39.50
CA CYS A 262 7.93 -9.93 40.17
C CYS A 262 8.97 -9.37 39.21
N LYS A 263 9.67 -10.24 38.46
CA LYS A 263 10.69 -9.79 37.49
C LYS A 263 10.11 -8.98 36.34
N ALA A 264 8.94 -9.36 35.82
CA ALA A 264 8.26 -8.59 34.78
C ALA A 264 7.81 -7.21 35.29
N ARG A 265 7.36 -7.15 36.55
CA ARG A 265 6.94 -5.92 37.22
C ARG A 265 8.12 -5.00 37.51
N GLU A 266 9.24 -5.55 37.99
CA GLU A 266 10.51 -4.84 38.18
C GLU A 266 10.96 -4.18 36.88
N TYR A 267 11.10 -4.95 35.81
CA TYR A 267 11.51 -4.43 34.51
C TYR A 267 10.55 -3.35 33.96
N MET A 268 9.23 -3.54 34.12
CA MET A 268 8.22 -2.55 33.73
C MET A 268 8.43 -1.22 34.48
N VAL A 269 8.63 -1.27 35.79
CA VAL A 269 8.80 -0.08 36.63
C VAL A 269 10.12 0.63 36.30
N GLU A 270 11.21 -0.11 36.11
CA GLU A 270 12.50 0.48 35.70
C GLU A 270 12.41 1.20 34.35
N THR A 271 11.84 0.53 33.34
CA THR A 271 11.69 1.07 31.98
C THR A 271 10.80 2.31 31.96
N LEU A 272 9.73 2.31 32.76
CA LEU A 272 8.84 3.46 32.87
C LEU A 272 9.45 4.59 33.73
N GLY A 273 10.26 4.26 34.72
CA GLY A 273 10.98 5.21 35.56
C GLY A 273 11.99 6.04 34.76
N GLU A 274 12.57 5.50 33.69
CA GLU A 274 13.43 6.26 32.76
C GLU A 274 12.69 7.38 32.02
N TYR A 275 11.36 7.32 31.94
CA TYR A 275 10.54 8.24 31.15
C TYR A 275 9.64 9.16 32.00
N ASP A 276 9.04 8.65 33.09
CA ASP A 276 8.15 9.43 33.94
C ASP A 276 8.67 9.52 35.38
N GLU A 277 9.08 10.74 35.78
CA GLU A 277 9.57 11.06 37.13
C GLU A 277 8.56 10.67 38.22
N SER A 278 7.26 10.70 37.94
CA SER A 278 6.23 10.33 38.93
C SER A 278 6.31 8.87 39.37
N ILE A 279 6.87 7.99 38.54
CA ILE A 279 7.11 6.59 38.91
C ILE A 279 8.32 6.48 39.83
N ILE A 280 9.36 7.28 39.61
CA ILE A 280 10.52 7.34 40.50
C ILE A 280 10.07 7.82 41.89
N ASP A 281 9.27 8.88 41.94
CA ASP A 281 8.73 9.40 43.20
C ASP A 281 7.90 8.33 43.93
N ALA A 282 6.97 7.66 43.22
CA ALA A 282 6.17 6.60 43.79
C ALA A 282 6.98 5.37 44.21
N PHE A 283 8.10 5.08 43.54
CA PHE A 283 9.00 4.00 43.90
C PHE A 283 9.74 4.32 45.21
N LEU A 284 10.24 5.55 45.35
CA LEU A 284 10.91 6.03 46.57
C LEU A 284 9.95 6.12 47.77
N GLU A 285 8.72 6.59 47.55
CA GLU A 285 7.68 6.67 48.60
C GLU A 285 7.24 5.31 49.13
N ASN A 286 7.37 4.24 48.34
CA ASN A 286 6.92 2.90 48.69
C ASN A 286 8.03 1.98 49.22
N ASP A 287 9.08 2.55 49.83
CA ASP A 287 10.26 1.83 50.36
C ASP A 287 10.98 1.00 49.28
N GLU A 288 11.14 1.55 48.06
CA GLU A 288 11.81 0.88 46.93
C GLU A 288 11.15 -0.45 46.53
N ASN A 289 9.85 -0.59 46.81
CA ASN A 289 9.10 -1.80 46.51
C ASN A 289 8.30 -1.68 45.20
N TYR A 290 8.79 -2.32 44.14
CA TYR A 290 8.17 -2.34 42.80
C TYR A 290 6.71 -2.79 42.79
N LEU A 291 6.33 -3.68 43.71
CA LEU A 291 4.98 -4.28 43.76
C LEU A 291 3.93 -3.33 44.34
N LYS A 292 4.34 -2.36 45.18
CA LYS A 292 3.42 -1.42 45.85
C LYS A 292 2.99 -0.26 44.97
N ILE A 293 3.61 -0.08 43.79
CA ILE A 293 3.26 1.01 42.88
C ILE A 293 1.85 0.82 42.34
N SER A 294 1.05 1.89 42.40
CA SER A 294 -0.34 1.89 41.97
C SER A 294 -0.50 1.50 40.49
N PRO A 295 -1.37 0.54 40.16
CA PRO A 295 -1.69 0.18 38.76
C PRO A 295 -2.23 1.36 37.94
N GLU A 296 -2.91 2.32 38.56
CA GLU A 296 -3.43 3.52 37.88
C GLU A 296 -2.30 4.43 37.40
N LEU A 297 -1.24 4.54 38.18
CA LEU A 297 -0.06 5.33 37.83
C LEU A 297 0.68 4.69 36.66
N LEU A 298 0.88 3.37 36.71
CA LEU A 298 1.51 2.61 35.62
C LEU A 298 0.70 2.71 34.33
N ASN A 299 -0.61 2.55 34.40
CA ASN A 299 -1.48 2.70 33.22
C ASN A 299 -1.36 4.08 32.58
N ARG A 300 -1.25 5.14 33.41
CA ARG A 300 -1.05 6.51 32.93
C ARG A 300 0.31 6.69 32.25
N ALA A 301 1.37 6.17 32.86
CA ALA A 301 2.72 6.27 32.31
C ALA A 301 2.88 5.47 31.02
N ILE A 302 2.39 4.23 30.97
CA ILE A 302 2.38 3.39 29.75
C ILE A 302 1.63 4.13 28.64
N ARG A 303 0.45 4.68 28.93
CA ARG A 303 -0.32 5.46 27.95
C ARG A 303 0.48 6.65 27.41
N LYS A 304 1.07 7.46 28.30
CA LYS A 304 1.86 8.64 27.93
C LYS A 304 3.05 8.25 27.05
N ALA A 305 3.80 7.23 27.45
CA ALA A 305 4.96 6.75 26.71
C ALA A 305 4.61 6.08 25.37
N THR A 306 3.43 5.44 25.28
CA THR A 306 2.90 4.85 24.03
C THR A 306 2.54 5.94 23.02
N ILE A 307 1.85 7.01 23.47
CA ILE A 307 1.46 8.15 22.62
C ILE A 307 2.68 8.87 22.07
N ASP A 308 3.73 9.01 22.88
CA ASP A 308 4.99 9.65 22.48
C ASP A 308 5.91 8.73 21.63
N ASN A 309 5.49 7.49 21.35
CA ASN A 309 6.27 6.45 20.65
C ASN A 309 7.60 6.10 21.32
N TYR A 310 7.73 6.30 22.63
CA TYR A 310 8.94 5.95 23.38
C TYR A 310 9.03 4.45 23.65
N LEU A 311 7.89 3.83 23.97
CA LEU A 311 7.77 2.40 24.22
C LEU A 311 6.53 1.82 23.55
N VAL A 312 6.52 0.49 23.43
CA VAL A 312 5.41 -0.28 22.86
C VAL A 312 4.91 -1.30 23.90
N PRO A 313 3.62 -1.26 24.28
CA PRO A 313 3.04 -2.26 25.15
C PRO A 313 2.83 -3.58 24.38
N VAL A 314 3.24 -4.69 25.00
CA VAL A 314 3.15 -6.04 24.43
C VAL A 314 2.07 -6.83 25.16
N PHE A 315 1.20 -7.44 24.36
CA PHE A 315 0.20 -8.41 24.76
C PHE A 315 0.46 -9.76 24.09
N CYS A 316 -0.03 -10.85 24.68
CA CYS A 316 -0.02 -12.20 24.13
C CYS A 316 -1.38 -12.87 24.23
N GLY A 317 -1.60 -13.88 23.39
CA GLY A 317 -2.78 -14.73 23.44
C GLY A 317 -2.85 -15.74 22.29
N ALA A 318 -4.01 -16.36 22.14
CA ALA A 318 -4.32 -17.31 21.09
C ALA A 318 -5.74 -17.04 20.57
N SER A 319 -5.84 -16.21 19.52
CA SER A 319 -7.13 -15.82 18.93
C SER A 319 -7.93 -17.00 18.39
N PHE A 320 -7.27 -18.08 17.97
CA PHE A 320 -7.95 -19.30 17.53
C PHE A 320 -8.65 -20.03 18.69
N ARG A 321 -8.00 -20.08 19.87
CA ARG A 321 -8.57 -20.68 21.09
C ARG A 321 -9.38 -19.70 21.95
N ASN A 322 -9.66 -18.50 21.44
CA ASN A 322 -10.43 -17.48 22.16
C ASN A 322 -9.75 -16.94 23.44
N ILE A 323 -8.43 -17.07 23.59
CA ILE A 323 -7.68 -16.68 24.80
C ILE A 323 -6.95 -15.35 24.56
N GLY A 324 -7.07 -14.40 25.49
CA GLY A 324 -6.26 -13.17 25.53
C GLY A 324 -6.73 -12.01 24.63
N VAL A 325 -7.82 -12.15 23.89
CA VAL A 325 -8.37 -11.07 23.04
C VAL A 325 -9.05 -9.97 23.86
N GLN A 326 -9.74 -10.29 24.96
CA GLN A 326 -10.37 -9.25 25.80
C GLN A 326 -9.33 -8.31 26.46
N PRO A 327 -8.23 -8.80 27.06
CA PRO A 327 -7.15 -7.93 27.56
C PRO A 327 -6.55 -7.04 26.47
N LEU A 328 -6.43 -7.54 25.24
CA LEU A 328 -5.98 -6.73 24.10
C LEU A 328 -6.96 -5.58 23.80
N MET A 329 -8.27 -5.83 23.85
CA MET A 329 -9.30 -4.79 23.66
C MET A 329 -9.27 -3.74 24.78
N ASP A 330 -9.03 -4.17 26.02
CA ASP A 330 -8.82 -3.25 27.14
C ASP A 330 -7.56 -2.39 26.92
N GLY A 331 -6.46 -3.01 26.50
CA GLY A 331 -5.22 -2.33 26.12
C GLY A 331 -5.43 -1.29 25.02
N ILE A 332 -6.24 -1.59 23.99
CA ILE A 332 -6.59 -0.64 22.92
C ILE A 332 -7.25 0.61 23.50
N THR A 333 -8.19 0.44 24.44
CA THR A 333 -8.86 1.60 25.04
C THR A 333 -7.96 2.40 25.97
N ASN A 334 -7.06 1.72 26.68
CA ASN A 334 -6.20 2.30 27.71
C ASN A 334 -4.96 2.99 27.15
N TYR A 335 -4.26 2.41 26.16
CA TYR A 335 -2.96 2.89 25.72
C TYR A 335 -2.96 3.60 24.36
N LEU A 336 -3.84 3.22 23.44
CA LEU A 336 -3.90 3.88 22.12
C LEU A 336 -4.55 5.28 22.21
N PRO A 337 -4.14 6.21 21.31
CA PRO A 337 -4.60 7.59 21.35
C PRO A 337 -6.04 7.74 20.87
N SER A 338 -6.68 8.78 21.37
CA SER A 338 -7.87 9.36 20.77
C SER A 338 -7.50 10.27 19.59
N PRO A 339 -8.45 10.60 18.68
CA PRO A 339 -8.22 11.56 17.61
C PRO A 339 -7.78 12.97 18.06
N LEU A 340 -7.84 13.27 19.36
CA LEU A 340 -7.41 14.52 19.97
C LEU A 340 -5.94 14.51 20.40
N GLU A 341 -5.37 13.32 20.65
CA GLU A 341 -3.99 13.15 21.13
C GLU A 341 -3.01 12.87 19.98
N THR A 342 -3.52 12.68 18.76
CA THR A 342 -2.68 12.46 17.59
C THR A 342 -2.00 13.72 17.10
N PRO A 343 -0.81 13.60 16.48
CA PRO A 343 -0.14 14.73 15.85
C PRO A 343 -1.05 15.40 14.83
N VAL A 344 -0.96 16.73 14.77
CA VAL A 344 -1.71 17.53 13.79
C VAL A 344 -1.31 17.07 12.38
N PRO A 345 -2.27 16.73 11.51
CA PRO A 345 -1.93 16.33 10.15
C PRO A 345 -1.26 17.49 9.40
N ASP A 346 -0.25 17.17 8.60
CA ASP A 346 0.44 18.14 7.76
C ASP A 346 -0.51 18.71 6.70
N ILE A 347 -0.85 19.99 6.86
CA ILE A 347 -1.75 20.72 5.97
C ILE A 347 -0.92 21.70 5.14
N LYS A 348 -1.02 21.61 3.81
CA LYS A 348 -0.40 22.56 2.88
C LYS A 348 -1.47 23.39 2.19
N SER A 349 -1.21 24.68 2.01
CA SER A 349 -1.97 25.54 1.09
C SER A 349 -1.32 25.50 -0.29
N LYS A 350 -2.11 25.38 -1.37
CA LYS A 350 -1.60 25.55 -2.74
C LYS A 350 -0.85 26.88 -2.94
N LYS A 351 -1.17 27.92 -2.15
CA LYS A 351 -0.59 29.26 -2.27
C LYS A 351 0.62 29.53 -1.34
N LYS A 352 1.25 28.49 -0.77
CA LYS A 352 2.36 28.62 0.20
C LYS A 352 2.07 29.55 1.39
N GLN A 353 0.80 29.66 1.78
CA GLN A 353 0.40 30.41 2.97
C GLN A 353 0.48 29.51 4.20
N GLU A 354 0.98 30.06 5.31
CA GLU A 354 0.95 29.39 6.61
C GLU A 354 -0.51 29.20 7.05
N ILE A 355 -0.90 27.94 7.24
CA ILE A 355 -2.21 27.58 7.78
C ILE A 355 -2.01 27.31 9.27
N SER A 356 -2.74 28.03 10.11
CA SER A 356 -2.76 27.72 11.54
C SER A 356 -3.68 26.54 11.78
N ALA A 357 -3.12 25.44 12.27
CA ALA A 357 -3.85 24.24 12.64
C ALA A 357 -3.56 23.96 14.13
N LYS A 358 -4.62 23.92 14.95
CA LYS A 358 -4.52 23.65 16.39
C LYS A 358 -5.52 22.58 16.78
N MET A 359 -5.08 21.62 17.57
CA MET A 359 -5.99 20.63 18.15
C MET A 359 -6.78 21.28 19.30
N ALA A 360 -8.09 21.13 19.28
CA ALA A 360 -8.98 21.60 20.35
C ALA A 360 -9.91 20.46 20.80
N ASN A 361 -10.66 20.65 21.88
CA ASN A 361 -11.54 19.61 22.44
C ASN A 361 -12.57 19.04 21.45
N ASN A 362 -12.92 19.79 20.40
CA ASN A 362 -13.90 19.38 19.38
C ASN A 362 -13.25 18.88 18.07
N GLY A 363 -11.94 18.60 18.08
CA GLY A 363 -11.17 18.18 16.91
C GLY A 363 -10.22 19.27 16.42
N LEU A 364 -9.67 19.06 15.22
CA LEU A 364 -8.73 20.00 14.62
C LEU A 364 -9.46 21.30 14.28
N ILE A 365 -8.93 22.44 14.69
CA ILE A 365 -9.41 23.76 14.26
C ILE A 365 -8.41 24.30 13.25
N ILE A 366 -8.90 24.59 12.05
CA ILE A 366 -8.10 25.15 10.96
C ILE A 366 -8.49 26.63 10.81
N ASN A 367 -7.50 27.52 10.78
CA ASN A 367 -7.68 28.97 10.68
C ASN A 367 -8.62 29.58 11.74
N ASN A 368 -8.60 29.02 12.97
CA ASN A 368 -9.48 29.40 14.07
C ASN A 368 -11.00 29.30 13.75
N ASP A 369 -11.40 28.59 12.69
CA ASP A 369 -12.82 28.31 12.43
C ASP A 369 -13.18 26.87 12.88
N PRO A 370 -13.85 26.70 14.03
CA PRO A 370 -14.24 25.38 14.51
C PRO A 370 -15.35 24.73 13.66
N LYS A 371 -15.98 25.48 12.74
CA LYS A 371 -17.07 24.99 11.89
C LYS A 371 -16.60 24.53 10.52
N LEU A 372 -15.37 24.88 10.13
CA LEU A 372 -14.78 24.43 8.88
C LEU A 372 -14.61 22.91 8.93
N THR A 373 -15.22 22.23 7.98
CA THR A 373 -15.13 20.77 7.89
C THR A 373 -14.04 20.41 6.90
N VAL A 374 -13.04 19.66 7.34
CA VAL A 374 -11.96 19.15 6.49
C VAL A 374 -11.85 17.65 6.69
N GLY A 375 -11.92 16.91 5.60
CA GLY A 375 -11.77 15.46 5.58
C GLY A 375 -10.90 14.96 4.44
N LEU A 376 -10.36 13.76 4.60
CA LEU A 376 -9.56 13.07 3.60
C LEU A 376 -10.35 11.90 3.03
N VAL A 377 -10.54 11.88 1.71
CA VAL A 377 -11.01 10.68 1.00
C VAL A 377 -9.83 9.74 0.91
N PHE A 378 -9.89 8.61 1.59
CA PHE A 378 -8.79 7.66 1.60
C PHE A 378 -9.07 6.39 0.81
N LYS A 379 -10.33 6.04 0.56
CA LYS A 379 -10.70 4.90 -0.28
C LYS A 379 -11.90 5.26 -1.12
N VAL A 380 -11.86 4.92 -2.40
CA VAL A 380 -13.02 4.94 -3.30
C VAL A 380 -13.28 3.51 -3.71
N MET A 381 -14.53 3.06 -3.65
CA MET A 381 -14.95 1.75 -4.14
C MET A 381 -16.25 1.88 -4.91
N ASN A 382 -16.46 1.03 -5.90
CA ASN A 382 -17.70 0.94 -6.64
C ASN A 382 -18.48 -0.31 -6.21
N HIS A 383 -19.63 -0.10 -5.57
CA HIS A 383 -20.48 -1.20 -5.13
C HIS A 383 -21.57 -1.49 -6.17
N ALA A 384 -21.75 -2.76 -6.53
CA ALA A 384 -22.66 -3.18 -7.61
C ALA A 384 -24.08 -2.59 -7.52
N THR A 385 -24.64 -2.49 -6.30
CA THR A 385 -26.00 -1.96 -6.08
C THR A 385 -26.08 -0.48 -5.67
N ARG A 386 -24.98 0.12 -5.18
CA ARG A 386 -24.99 1.47 -4.58
C ARG A 386 -24.22 2.50 -5.40
N GLY A 387 -23.48 2.05 -6.42
CA GLY A 387 -22.57 2.89 -7.19
C GLY A 387 -21.32 3.23 -6.38
N PRO A 388 -20.65 4.35 -6.73
CA PRO A 388 -19.39 4.72 -6.12
C PRO A 388 -19.60 5.26 -4.70
N MET A 389 -18.70 4.83 -3.81
CA MET A 389 -18.66 5.12 -2.39
C MET A 389 -17.28 5.64 -2.04
N ALA A 390 -17.21 6.82 -1.42
CA ALA A 390 -15.96 7.45 -1.00
C ALA A 390 -15.87 7.42 0.53
N PHE A 391 -14.91 6.67 1.05
CA PHE A 391 -14.60 6.61 2.46
C PHE A 391 -13.80 7.85 2.85
N VAL A 392 -14.31 8.58 3.83
CA VAL A 392 -13.77 9.85 4.28
C VAL A 392 -13.54 9.81 5.78
N ARG A 393 -12.34 10.24 6.20
CA ARG A 393 -12.04 10.58 7.59
C ARG A 393 -12.18 12.08 7.79
N ILE A 394 -13.01 12.50 8.74
CA ILE A 394 -13.20 13.92 9.07
C ILE A 394 -12.20 14.30 10.18
N TYR A 395 -11.32 15.27 9.93
CA TYR A 395 -10.35 15.76 10.91
C TYR A 395 -10.87 16.99 11.67
N SER A 396 -11.59 17.85 10.96
CA SER A 396 -12.12 19.13 11.46
C SER A 396 -13.60 19.24 11.16
N GLY A 397 -14.36 19.89 12.05
CA GLY A 397 -15.76 20.23 11.83
C GLY A 397 -16.73 19.04 11.83
N LYS A 398 -17.79 19.16 11.02
CA LYS A 398 -18.91 18.22 10.98
C LYS A 398 -19.51 18.20 9.57
N LEU A 399 -19.40 17.06 8.90
CA LEU A 399 -20.03 16.85 7.60
C LEU A 399 -21.50 16.49 7.80
N VAL A 400 -22.41 17.22 7.15
CA VAL A 400 -23.86 17.05 7.28
C VAL A 400 -24.43 16.57 5.96
N ALA A 401 -25.39 15.65 5.98
CA ALA A 401 -26.08 15.23 4.76
C ALA A 401 -26.80 16.42 4.10
N ASN A 402 -26.85 16.44 2.77
CA ASN A 402 -27.30 17.54 1.91
C ASN A 402 -26.46 18.82 1.97
N SER A 403 -25.22 18.76 2.47
CA SER A 403 -24.29 19.90 2.42
C SER A 403 -23.52 19.94 1.10
N MET A 404 -23.05 21.14 0.74
CA MET A 404 -22.09 21.31 -0.35
C MET A 404 -20.68 21.06 0.18
N VAL A 405 -19.92 20.25 -0.54
CA VAL A 405 -18.51 19.99 -0.31
C VAL A 405 -17.69 20.47 -1.50
N VAL A 406 -16.47 20.93 -1.23
CA VAL A 406 -15.52 21.36 -2.25
C VAL A 406 -14.37 20.37 -2.25
N ASN A 407 -14.07 19.80 -3.41
CA ASN A 407 -12.85 19.02 -3.58
C ASN A 407 -11.68 19.98 -3.80
N SER A 408 -10.66 19.94 -2.94
CA SER A 408 -9.53 20.87 -3.04
C SER A 408 -8.64 20.63 -4.28
N ARG A 409 -8.68 19.42 -4.86
CA ARG A 409 -7.94 19.10 -6.08
C ARG A 409 -8.51 19.85 -7.28
N THR A 410 -9.79 19.66 -7.57
CA THR A 410 -10.49 20.22 -8.74
C THR A 410 -11.07 21.61 -8.49
N GLY A 411 -11.31 21.99 -7.23
CA GLY A 411 -12.06 23.19 -6.85
C GLY A 411 -13.57 23.10 -7.09
N ALA A 412 -14.06 21.96 -7.59
CA ALA A 412 -15.46 21.76 -7.91
C ALA A 412 -16.31 21.55 -6.64
N LYS A 413 -17.55 22.06 -6.69
CA LYS A 413 -18.51 21.96 -5.59
C LYS A 413 -19.49 20.83 -5.86
N HIS A 414 -19.61 19.89 -4.94
CA HIS A 414 -20.49 18.73 -5.04
C HIS A 414 -21.50 18.71 -3.88
N SER A 415 -22.71 18.25 -4.15
CA SER A 415 -23.74 18.11 -3.12
C SER A 415 -23.71 16.69 -2.56
N VAL A 416 -23.46 16.53 -1.26
CA VAL A 416 -23.44 15.23 -0.60
C VAL A 416 -24.86 14.83 -0.21
N ARG A 417 -25.49 13.92 -0.95
CA ARG A 417 -26.89 13.53 -0.69
C ARG A 417 -27.03 12.63 0.54
N LYS A 418 -26.20 11.59 0.63
CA LYS A 418 -26.27 10.57 1.68
C LYS A 418 -24.91 10.33 2.32
N LEU A 419 -24.92 10.21 3.64
CA LEU A 419 -23.78 9.82 4.44
C LEU A 419 -24.07 8.46 5.08
N LEU A 420 -23.11 7.56 5.03
CA LEU A 420 -23.23 6.21 5.56
C LEU A 420 -22.10 5.96 6.56
N ILE A 421 -22.34 5.10 7.55
CA ILE A 421 -21.30 4.45 8.34
C ILE A 421 -21.32 2.98 8.01
N MET A 422 -20.17 2.42 7.68
CA MET A 422 -20.05 1.01 7.34
C MET A 422 -19.82 0.19 8.59
N HIS A 423 -20.57 -0.90 8.69
CA HIS A 423 -20.42 -1.92 9.71
C HIS A 423 -20.10 -3.25 9.01
N GLY A 424 -18.89 -3.36 8.47
CA GLY A 424 -18.55 -4.41 7.50
C GLY A 424 -19.26 -4.11 6.17
N ASP A 425 -20.10 -5.02 5.69
CA ASP A 425 -20.89 -4.83 4.45
C ASP A 425 -22.25 -4.12 4.69
N GLN A 426 -22.66 -3.93 5.95
CA GLN A 426 -23.95 -3.29 6.26
C GLN A 426 -23.80 -1.76 6.43
N PRO A 427 -24.37 -0.93 5.55
CA PRO A 427 -24.36 0.52 5.72
C PRO A 427 -25.48 1.01 6.65
N GLU A 428 -25.15 1.92 7.55
CA GLU A 428 -26.09 2.69 8.37
C GLU A 428 -26.15 4.14 7.86
N GLU A 429 -27.32 4.61 7.43
CA GLU A 429 -27.47 6.00 6.98
C GLU A 429 -27.48 6.97 8.16
N VAL A 430 -26.57 7.94 8.14
CA VAL A 430 -26.38 8.91 9.22
C VAL A 430 -26.63 10.34 8.75
N LYS A 431 -27.17 11.18 9.64
CA LYS A 431 -27.44 12.59 9.32
C LYS A 431 -26.17 13.43 9.24
N PHE A 432 -25.13 13.03 9.96
CA PHE A 432 -23.86 13.74 10.03
C PHE A 432 -22.70 12.83 10.44
N ILE A 433 -21.49 13.24 10.11
CA ILE A 433 -20.23 12.63 10.57
C ILE A 433 -19.40 13.75 11.24
N GLY A 434 -19.08 13.60 12.52
CA GLY A 434 -18.25 14.56 13.26
C GLY A 434 -16.76 14.32 13.04
N ALA A 435 -15.93 15.28 13.47
CA ALA A 435 -14.48 15.11 13.55
C ALA A 435 -14.08 13.81 14.25
N GLY A 436 -12.92 13.27 13.89
CA GLY A 436 -12.36 12.01 14.40
C GLY A 436 -13.06 10.74 13.90
N ASN A 437 -14.20 10.84 13.21
CA ASN A 437 -14.93 9.69 12.71
C ASN A 437 -14.65 9.41 11.23
N ILE A 438 -14.88 8.14 10.87
CA ILE A 438 -14.84 7.64 9.50
C ILE A 438 -16.29 7.41 9.05
N GLY A 439 -16.59 7.81 7.82
CA GLY A 439 -17.83 7.43 7.17
C GLY A 439 -17.69 7.48 5.66
N VAL A 440 -18.81 7.31 4.96
CA VAL A 440 -18.85 7.11 3.51
C VAL A 440 -19.81 8.12 2.88
N ILE A 441 -19.31 8.82 1.87
CA ILE A 441 -20.11 9.66 0.97
C ILE A 441 -20.61 8.75 -0.16
N SER A 442 -21.88 8.87 -0.52
CA SER A 442 -22.49 8.12 -1.64
C SER A 442 -23.32 9.04 -2.53
N GLY A 443 -23.55 8.61 -3.78
CA GLY A 443 -24.37 9.34 -4.76
C GLY A 443 -23.61 10.40 -5.56
N PHE A 444 -22.35 10.13 -5.87
CA PHE A 444 -21.51 10.88 -6.81
C PHE A 444 -21.20 9.99 -8.03
N GLU A 445 -20.54 10.52 -9.05
CA GLU A 445 -20.11 9.77 -10.23
C GLU A 445 -18.57 9.69 -10.26
N ASP A 446 -17.92 10.82 -10.55
CA ASP A 446 -16.48 10.87 -10.89
C ASP A 446 -15.65 11.82 -10.01
N GLU A 447 -16.27 12.42 -9.00
CA GLU A 447 -15.73 13.67 -8.46
C GLU A 447 -14.74 13.48 -7.30
N PHE A 448 -14.68 12.30 -6.70
CA PHE A 448 -13.76 11.95 -5.62
C PHE A 448 -12.77 10.87 -6.07
N HIS A 449 -11.48 11.12 -5.80
CA HIS A 449 -10.41 10.16 -5.96
C HIS A 449 -9.73 9.90 -4.61
N THR A 450 -9.09 8.74 -4.48
CA THR A 450 -8.29 8.44 -3.29
C THR A 450 -7.17 9.47 -3.10
N GLY A 451 -7.09 10.07 -1.91
CA GLY A 451 -6.15 11.15 -1.56
C GLY A 451 -6.73 12.56 -1.67
N ASP A 452 -7.97 12.73 -2.15
CA ASP A 452 -8.60 14.05 -2.27
C ASP A 452 -8.99 14.61 -0.89
N THR A 453 -8.83 15.93 -0.71
CA THR A 453 -9.29 16.64 0.49
C THR A 453 -10.66 17.26 0.25
N VAL A 454 -11.60 16.99 1.13
CA VAL A 454 -12.98 17.45 1.08
C VAL A 454 -13.19 18.54 2.11
N ILE A 455 -13.72 19.68 1.66
CA ILE A 455 -13.90 20.87 2.49
C ILE A 455 -15.38 21.28 2.50
N SER A 456 -15.96 21.53 3.66
CA SER A 456 -17.36 21.97 3.77
C SER A 456 -17.54 23.01 4.86
N HIS A 457 -18.49 23.92 4.64
CA HIS A 457 -18.95 24.91 5.62
C HIS A 457 -20.39 24.63 6.07
N ALA A 458 -20.78 23.36 6.18
CA ALA A 458 -22.18 22.97 6.41
C ALA A 458 -22.84 23.64 7.64
N THR A 459 -22.06 24.01 8.64
CA THR A 459 -22.58 24.62 9.89
C THR A 459 -22.64 26.16 9.82
N SER A 460 -22.16 26.78 8.75
CA SER A 460 -22.10 28.23 8.56
C SER A 460 -22.74 28.62 7.23
N LYS A 461 -23.57 29.67 7.21
CA LYS A 461 -24.12 30.21 5.94
C LYS A 461 -23.05 30.83 5.02
N LYS A 462 -21.79 30.87 5.46
CA LYS A 462 -20.68 31.38 4.66
C LYS A 462 -20.37 30.39 3.53
N ALA A 463 -20.32 30.90 2.30
CA ALA A 463 -19.73 30.15 1.21
C ALA A 463 -18.26 29.87 1.54
N VAL A 464 -17.78 28.68 1.16
CA VAL A 464 -16.35 28.32 1.29
C VAL A 464 -15.51 29.40 0.62
N GLY A 465 -14.67 30.05 1.41
CA GLY A 465 -13.81 31.13 0.93
C GLY A 465 -12.79 30.60 -0.06
N THR A 466 -12.33 31.46 -0.98
CA THR A 466 -11.25 31.12 -1.91
C THR A 466 -9.97 30.65 -1.19
N MET A 467 -9.71 31.17 0.01
CA MET A 467 -8.56 30.76 0.83
C MET A 467 -8.71 29.36 1.44
N GLU A 468 -9.93 28.95 1.77
CA GLU A 468 -10.17 27.64 2.39
C GLU A 468 -10.18 26.54 1.33
N SER A 469 -10.70 26.82 0.13
CA SER A 469 -10.69 25.85 -0.98
C SER A 469 -9.29 25.40 -1.41
N THR A 470 -8.24 26.15 -1.03
CA THR A 470 -6.84 25.82 -1.31
C THR A 470 -6.16 24.92 -0.28
N ILE A 471 -6.85 24.56 0.79
CA ILE A 471 -6.33 23.66 1.83
C ILE A 471 -6.21 22.24 1.26
N LYS A 472 -5.02 21.63 1.37
CA LYS A 472 -4.75 20.27 0.94
C LYS A 472 -4.05 19.51 2.06
N LEU A 473 -4.64 18.39 2.47
CA LEU A 473 -3.95 17.40 3.30
C LEU A 473 -2.89 16.69 2.46
N MET A 474 -1.80 16.24 3.08
CA MET A 474 -0.71 15.61 2.32
C MET A 474 -1.21 14.44 1.45
N PRO A 475 -0.88 14.44 0.15
CA PRO A 475 -1.28 13.35 -0.75
C PRO A 475 -0.65 12.04 -0.30
N ILE A 476 -1.37 10.93 -0.49
CA ILE A 476 -0.86 9.58 -0.21
C ILE A 476 0.24 9.27 -1.21
N ASP A 477 1.42 8.88 -0.73
CA ASP A 477 2.54 8.51 -1.60
C ASP A 477 2.18 7.21 -2.33
N ILE A 478 2.09 7.30 -3.65
CA ILE A 478 1.79 6.15 -4.49
C ILE A 478 3.12 5.52 -4.88
N PRO A 479 3.40 4.27 -4.47
CA PRO A 479 4.60 3.57 -4.88
C PRO A 479 4.59 3.32 -6.40
N PRO A 480 5.76 3.29 -7.05
CA PRO A 480 5.83 2.95 -8.47
C PRO A 480 5.35 1.51 -8.72
N PRO A 481 4.65 1.24 -9.84
CA PRO A 481 4.33 -0.13 -10.22
C PRO A 481 5.60 -0.91 -10.56
N LEU A 482 5.62 -2.20 -10.23
CA LEU A 482 6.78 -3.09 -10.41
C LEU A 482 6.53 -4.18 -11.44
N PHE A 483 5.27 -4.48 -11.76
CA PHE A 483 4.87 -5.51 -12.70
C PHE A 483 4.01 -4.89 -13.79
N ASN A 484 4.13 -5.41 -15.01
CA ASN A 484 3.19 -5.07 -16.06
C ASN A 484 2.62 -6.34 -16.71
N SER A 485 1.45 -6.20 -17.29
CA SER A 485 0.75 -7.23 -18.08
C SER A 485 0.07 -6.54 -19.25
N SER A 486 0.07 -7.17 -20.42
CA SER A 486 -0.68 -6.67 -21.57
C SER A 486 -2.15 -7.06 -21.42
N ILE A 487 -3.07 -6.12 -21.72
CA ILE A 487 -4.50 -6.38 -21.75
C ILE A 487 -5.06 -6.13 -23.16
N GLU A 488 -5.68 -7.15 -23.73
CA GLU A 488 -6.25 -7.12 -25.07
C GLU A 488 -7.74 -7.47 -25.04
N PRO A 489 -8.62 -6.66 -25.67
CA PRO A 489 -10.03 -7.01 -25.80
C PRO A 489 -10.20 -8.18 -26.77
N PHE A 490 -11.22 -9.03 -26.54
CA PHE A 490 -11.50 -10.15 -27.47
C PHE A 490 -11.92 -9.66 -28.86
N THR A 491 -12.65 -8.55 -28.91
CA THR A 491 -13.08 -7.92 -30.16
C THR A 491 -12.92 -6.40 -30.06
N ALA A 492 -12.75 -5.71 -31.19
CA ALA A 492 -12.66 -4.25 -31.21
C ALA A 492 -13.89 -3.54 -30.59
N GLY A 493 -15.07 -4.20 -30.59
CA GLY A 493 -16.28 -3.66 -29.95
C GLY A 493 -16.24 -3.68 -28.42
N ASP A 494 -15.42 -4.55 -27.82
CA ASP A 494 -15.30 -4.68 -26.36
C ASP A 494 -14.35 -3.63 -25.76
N GLU A 495 -13.54 -2.95 -26.59
CA GLU A 495 -12.50 -2.01 -26.18
C GLU A 495 -13.06 -0.83 -25.36
N ALA A 496 -14.20 -0.26 -25.77
CA ALA A 496 -14.82 0.87 -25.06
C ALA A 496 -15.31 0.47 -23.66
N HIS A 497 -15.84 -0.74 -23.51
CA HIS A 497 -16.27 -1.25 -22.22
C HIS A 497 -15.08 -1.57 -21.31
N MET A 498 -14.04 -2.20 -21.88
CA MET A 498 -12.77 -2.46 -21.21
C MET A 498 -12.15 -1.18 -20.65
N LYS A 499 -12.00 -0.13 -21.48
CA LYS A 499 -11.45 1.17 -21.07
C LYS A 499 -12.22 1.77 -19.90
N LYS A 500 -13.56 1.77 -19.97
CA LYS A 500 -14.42 2.27 -18.88
C LYS A 500 -14.21 1.50 -17.56
N CYS A 501 -14.08 0.18 -17.63
CA CYS A 501 -13.85 -0.66 -16.45
C CYS A 501 -12.45 -0.46 -15.86
N ILE A 502 -11.44 -0.27 -16.72
CA ILE A 502 -10.08 0.09 -16.31
C ILE A 502 -10.09 1.44 -15.57
N ASP A 503 -10.81 2.45 -16.08
CA ASP A 503 -10.91 3.77 -15.42
C ASP A 503 -11.52 3.69 -14.02
N ILE A 504 -12.51 2.79 -13.83
CA ILE A 504 -13.09 2.52 -12.51
C ILE A 504 -12.02 1.94 -11.57
N LEU A 505 -11.23 0.97 -12.04
CA LEU A 505 -10.17 0.35 -11.24
C LEU A 505 -9.06 1.32 -10.87
N ILE A 506 -8.59 2.14 -11.82
CA ILE A 506 -7.56 3.17 -11.56
C ILE A 506 -8.06 4.17 -10.51
N ARG A 507 -9.36 4.49 -10.51
CA ARG A 507 -9.96 5.38 -9.51
C ARG A 507 -9.98 4.76 -8.11
N GLU A 508 -10.28 3.48 -8.02
CA GLU A 508 -10.25 2.74 -6.75
C GLU A 508 -8.81 2.57 -6.24
N ASP A 509 -7.90 2.21 -7.14
CA ASP A 509 -6.48 2.00 -6.86
C ASP A 509 -5.57 2.78 -7.83
N PRO A 510 -5.12 3.99 -7.44
CA PRO A 510 -4.17 4.76 -8.24
C PRO A 510 -2.75 4.19 -8.31
N SER A 511 -2.44 3.07 -7.63
CA SER A 511 -1.19 2.34 -7.87
C SER A 511 -1.21 1.55 -9.17
N LEU A 512 -2.40 1.32 -9.74
CA LEU A 512 -2.55 0.81 -11.09
C LEU A 512 -2.30 1.93 -12.10
N LYS A 513 -1.40 1.67 -13.05
CA LYS A 513 -1.14 2.57 -14.18
C LYS A 513 -1.46 1.85 -15.46
N VAL A 514 -2.08 2.56 -16.38
CA VAL A 514 -2.33 2.06 -17.73
C VAL A 514 -1.69 3.00 -18.71
N HIS A 515 -0.87 2.44 -19.60
CA HIS A 515 -0.28 3.16 -20.72
C HIS A 515 -0.51 2.33 -21.99
N THR A 516 -0.67 3.01 -23.12
CA THR A 516 -0.69 2.34 -24.42
C THR A 516 0.70 2.48 -25.01
N GLU A 517 1.34 1.37 -25.29
CA GLU A 517 2.66 1.36 -25.94
C GLU A 517 2.48 1.73 -27.41
N GLU A 518 3.20 2.76 -27.87
CA GLU A 518 3.06 3.28 -29.23
C GLU A 518 3.60 2.30 -30.29
N ASP A 519 4.66 1.55 -29.95
CA ASP A 519 5.31 0.61 -30.87
C ASP A 519 4.43 -0.60 -31.23
N MET A 520 3.79 -1.20 -30.23
CA MET A 520 2.98 -2.42 -30.41
C MET A 520 1.47 -2.15 -30.42
N GLY A 521 1.04 -0.93 -30.07
CA GLY A 521 -0.37 -0.60 -29.86
C GLY A 521 -1.02 -1.35 -28.69
N GLN A 522 -0.24 -2.00 -27.85
CA GLN A 522 -0.73 -2.81 -26.74
C GLN A 522 -1.09 -1.91 -25.56
N THR A 523 -2.20 -2.23 -24.89
CA THR A 523 -2.53 -1.59 -23.62
C THR A 523 -1.82 -2.34 -22.50
N ILE A 524 -0.90 -1.68 -21.82
CA ILE A 524 -0.11 -2.25 -20.73
C ILE A 524 -0.72 -1.80 -19.40
N LEU A 525 -1.14 -2.78 -18.60
CA LEU A 525 -1.61 -2.62 -17.23
C LEU A 525 -0.46 -2.90 -16.27
N SER A 526 -0.07 -1.88 -15.52
CA SER A 526 1.02 -1.92 -14.54
C SER A 526 0.47 -1.93 -13.11
N GLY A 527 1.04 -2.76 -12.24
CA GLY A 527 0.65 -2.91 -10.84
C GLY A 527 1.85 -3.18 -9.92
N MET A 528 1.59 -3.29 -8.62
CA MET A 528 2.64 -3.44 -7.60
C MET A 528 3.15 -4.88 -7.39
N GLY A 529 2.41 -5.86 -7.90
CA GLY A 529 2.59 -7.28 -7.60
C GLY A 529 1.95 -8.17 -8.66
N GLU A 530 2.43 -9.40 -8.79
CA GLU A 530 1.79 -10.43 -9.61
C GLU A 530 0.40 -10.75 -9.07
N LEU A 531 0.29 -11.00 -7.75
CA LEU A 531 -0.98 -11.25 -7.09
C LEU A 531 -1.95 -10.08 -7.25
N HIS A 532 -1.41 -8.85 -7.24
CA HIS A 532 -2.19 -7.65 -7.46
C HIS A 532 -2.78 -7.64 -8.89
N LEU A 533 -1.98 -7.88 -9.93
CA LEU A 533 -2.48 -7.97 -11.31
C LEU A 533 -3.46 -9.13 -11.52
N GLU A 534 -3.25 -10.28 -10.86
CA GLU A 534 -4.19 -11.40 -10.89
C GLU A 534 -5.56 -11.03 -10.30
N ILE A 535 -5.60 -10.32 -9.17
CA ILE A 535 -6.86 -9.86 -8.58
C ILE A 535 -7.53 -8.82 -9.47
N VAL A 536 -6.75 -7.93 -10.08
CA VAL A 536 -7.30 -6.97 -11.05
C VAL A 536 -7.90 -7.69 -12.26
N ARG A 537 -7.22 -8.72 -12.78
CA ARG A 537 -7.74 -9.61 -13.82
C ARG A 537 -9.05 -10.28 -13.40
N ASP A 538 -9.07 -10.87 -12.21
CA ASP A 538 -10.23 -11.56 -11.68
C ASP A 538 -11.42 -10.60 -11.58
N ARG A 539 -11.21 -9.38 -11.06
CA ARG A 539 -12.25 -8.35 -11.01
C ARG A 539 -12.70 -7.87 -12.40
N LEU A 540 -11.79 -7.75 -13.36
CA LEU A 540 -12.15 -7.41 -14.75
C LEU A 540 -13.04 -8.48 -15.38
N ILE A 541 -12.65 -9.75 -15.26
CA ILE A 541 -13.31 -10.87 -15.94
C ILE A 541 -14.58 -11.32 -15.20
N ASN A 542 -14.51 -11.51 -13.88
CA ASN A 542 -15.59 -12.10 -13.09
C ASN A 542 -16.57 -11.06 -12.54
N ASP A 543 -16.08 -9.97 -11.94
CA ASP A 543 -16.97 -8.95 -11.36
C ASP A 543 -17.56 -8.04 -12.43
N MET A 544 -16.71 -7.48 -13.30
CA MET A 544 -17.10 -6.49 -14.30
C MET A 544 -17.48 -7.10 -15.66
N LYS A 545 -17.25 -8.42 -15.86
CA LYS A 545 -17.61 -9.17 -17.08
C LYS A 545 -16.96 -8.62 -18.36
N VAL A 546 -15.75 -8.09 -18.24
CA VAL A 546 -14.95 -7.61 -19.36
C VAL A 546 -14.41 -8.79 -20.15
N LYS A 547 -14.65 -8.76 -21.47
CA LYS A 547 -14.11 -9.74 -22.42
C LYS A 547 -12.71 -9.34 -22.87
N ALA A 548 -11.73 -9.53 -21.99
CA ALA A 548 -10.33 -9.24 -22.27
C ALA A 548 -9.40 -10.37 -21.81
N ASN A 549 -8.29 -10.54 -22.52
CA ASN A 549 -7.20 -11.43 -22.14
C ASN A 549 -6.10 -10.61 -21.50
N LEU A 550 -5.63 -11.03 -20.33
CA LEU A 550 -4.35 -10.57 -19.81
C LEU A 550 -3.27 -11.57 -20.22
N ARG A 551 -2.21 -11.06 -20.85
CA ARG A 551 -1.03 -11.81 -21.26
C ARG A 551 0.22 -11.25 -20.60
N ASP A 552 1.29 -12.01 -20.65
CA ASP A 552 2.62 -11.51 -20.31
C ASP A 552 3.01 -10.40 -21.29
N ILE A 553 3.89 -9.50 -20.85
CA ILE A 553 4.39 -8.41 -21.68
C ILE A 553 5.15 -9.02 -22.85
N ALA A 554 4.77 -8.66 -24.08
CA ALA A 554 5.60 -8.95 -25.23
C ALA A 554 6.84 -8.05 -25.18
N VAL A 555 8.03 -8.63 -25.23
CA VAL A 555 9.28 -7.85 -25.26
C VAL A 555 9.48 -7.29 -26.67
N ALA A 556 9.61 -5.96 -26.77
CA ALA A 556 9.90 -5.28 -28.03
C ALA A 556 11.36 -5.52 -28.45
N TYR A 557 11.58 -6.56 -29.24
CA TYR A 557 12.85 -6.75 -29.93
C TYR A 557 12.99 -5.73 -31.06
N LYS A 558 14.23 -5.31 -31.31
CA LYS A 558 14.58 -4.40 -32.42
C LYS A 558 15.60 -5.08 -33.31
N GLU A 559 15.78 -4.58 -34.53
CA GLU A 559 16.89 -4.99 -35.39
C GLU A 559 17.93 -3.86 -35.45
N SER A 560 19.19 -4.19 -35.73
CA SER A 560 20.25 -3.19 -35.89
C SER A 560 21.26 -3.64 -36.94
N TYR A 561 21.94 -2.66 -37.53
CA TYR A 561 23.09 -2.92 -38.39
C TYR A 561 24.29 -3.31 -37.53
N ILE A 562 24.92 -4.43 -37.87
CA ILE A 562 26.00 -5.08 -37.10
C ILE A 562 27.29 -5.21 -37.94
N GLY A 563 27.24 -4.79 -39.21
CA GLY A 563 28.39 -4.86 -40.09
C GLY A 563 29.57 -4.01 -39.57
N LYS A 564 30.79 -4.56 -39.66
CA LYS A 564 32.02 -3.87 -39.23
C LYS A 564 32.41 -2.68 -40.11
N THR A 565 31.85 -2.57 -41.30
CA THR A 565 32.14 -1.52 -42.28
C THR A 565 30.83 -0.86 -42.71
N PRO A 566 30.82 0.41 -43.14
CA PRO A 566 29.67 1.00 -43.81
C PRO A 566 29.19 0.14 -44.97
N THR A 567 27.88 0.09 -45.18
CA THR A 567 27.28 -0.44 -46.40
C THR A 567 26.56 0.66 -47.14
N ASN A 568 26.86 0.80 -48.43
CA ASN A 568 26.28 1.84 -49.26
C ASN A 568 24.94 1.38 -49.83
N GLY A 569 23.94 2.25 -49.74
CA GLY A 569 22.66 2.15 -50.44
C GLY A 569 22.65 3.07 -51.65
N LEU A 570 22.10 2.59 -52.75
CA LEU A 570 21.97 3.36 -53.98
C LEU A 570 20.59 3.12 -54.58
N PHE A 571 19.88 4.21 -54.85
CA PHE A 571 18.72 4.21 -55.71
C PHE A 571 18.98 5.14 -56.89
N GLU A 572 18.82 4.63 -58.11
CA GLU A 572 19.08 5.39 -59.33
C GLU A 572 17.94 5.14 -60.34
N THR A 573 17.32 6.22 -60.78
CA THR A 573 16.41 6.28 -61.92
C THR A 573 16.94 7.30 -62.93
N GLU A 574 16.34 7.40 -64.12
CA GLU A 574 16.77 8.36 -65.14
C GLU A 574 16.76 9.82 -64.65
N SER A 575 15.95 10.14 -63.64
CA SER A 575 15.75 11.51 -63.13
C SER A 575 16.14 11.71 -61.65
N ILE A 576 15.99 10.70 -60.79
CA ILE A 576 16.21 10.80 -59.34
C ILE A 576 17.30 9.83 -58.91
N GLN A 577 18.26 10.32 -58.13
CA GLN A 577 19.37 9.53 -57.58
C GLN A 577 19.52 9.82 -56.09
N VAL A 578 19.69 8.79 -55.27
CA VAL A 578 20.01 8.91 -53.85
C VAL A 578 21.07 7.88 -53.48
N LYS A 579 22.17 8.35 -52.90
CA LYS A 579 23.26 7.52 -52.38
C LYS A 579 23.45 7.81 -50.90
N LEU A 580 23.54 6.75 -50.09
CA LEU A 580 23.71 6.84 -48.64
C LEU A 580 24.60 5.71 -48.14
N SER A 581 25.13 5.84 -46.92
CA SER A 581 25.84 4.81 -46.20
C SER A 581 25.17 4.55 -44.84
N ILE A 582 25.14 3.27 -44.44
CA ILE A 582 24.58 2.82 -43.16
C ILE A 582 25.68 2.21 -42.29
N GLU A 583 25.75 2.66 -41.04
CA GLU A 583 26.69 2.23 -40.01
C GLU A 583 25.98 2.01 -38.65
N HIS A 584 26.69 1.40 -37.70
CA HIS A 584 26.21 1.18 -36.33
C HIS A 584 26.57 2.36 -35.42
N VAL A 585 25.70 2.68 -34.45
CA VAL A 585 25.93 3.71 -33.42
C VAL A 585 25.72 3.12 -32.04
N ASP A 586 26.72 3.27 -31.17
CA ASP A 586 26.59 2.92 -29.76
C ASP A 586 25.75 3.96 -29.00
N ASP A 587 26.09 5.25 -29.14
CA ASP A 587 25.41 6.36 -28.48
C ASP A 587 25.13 7.50 -29.47
N CYS A 588 23.85 7.80 -29.73
CA CYS A 588 23.45 8.87 -30.64
C CYS A 588 23.84 10.26 -30.15
N LYS A 589 24.03 10.46 -28.83
CA LYS A 589 24.38 11.76 -28.24
C LYS A 589 25.75 12.26 -28.67
N SER A 590 26.65 11.37 -29.10
CA SER A 590 27.96 11.78 -29.62
C SER A 590 27.87 12.56 -30.94
N PHE A 591 26.69 12.65 -31.56
CA PHE A 591 26.45 13.34 -32.83
C PHE A 591 25.69 14.67 -32.67
N GLU A 592 25.40 15.12 -31.44
CA GLU A 592 24.70 16.41 -31.20
C GLU A 592 25.43 17.61 -31.81
N ASP A 593 26.77 17.58 -31.81
CA ASP A 593 27.62 18.64 -32.35
C ASP A 593 27.92 18.51 -33.86
N VAL A 594 27.33 17.54 -34.56
CA VAL A 594 27.61 17.29 -35.98
C VAL A 594 26.63 18.03 -36.88
N ASP A 595 27.15 18.92 -37.74
CA ASP A 595 26.35 19.70 -38.69
C ASP A 595 25.48 18.80 -39.59
N GLY A 596 24.17 19.04 -39.60
CA GLY A 596 23.19 18.30 -40.38
C GLY A 596 22.79 16.94 -39.79
N ALA A 597 23.16 16.64 -38.54
CA ALA A 597 22.69 15.45 -37.83
C ALA A 597 21.30 15.67 -37.21
N ILE A 598 20.42 14.71 -37.46
CA ILE A 598 19.07 14.62 -36.88
C ILE A 598 19.04 13.39 -35.99
N ILE A 599 18.86 13.61 -34.69
CA ILE A 599 18.94 12.58 -33.66
C ILE A 599 17.54 12.15 -33.26
N PHE A 600 17.33 10.83 -33.25
CA PHE A 600 16.12 10.20 -32.74
C PHE A 600 16.49 9.47 -31.44
N GLU A 601 16.41 10.18 -30.32
CA GLU A 601 16.83 9.68 -29.00
C GLU A 601 16.13 8.37 -28.61
N ASP A 602 14.81 8.29 -28.87
CA ASP A 602 13.99 7.13 -28.48
C ASP A 602 14.41 5.81 -29.15
N GLN A 603 15.02 5.88 -30.34
CA GLN A 603 15.45 4.72 -31.12
C GLN A 603 16.97 4.62 -31.27
N ASN A 604 17.71 5.55 -30.64
CA ASN A 604 19.16 5.70 -30.78
C ASN A 604 19.61 5.76 -32.27
N ASN A 605 18.81 6.38 -33.14
CA ASN A 605 19.09 6.49 -34.57
C ASN A 605 19.60 7.90 -34.90
N VAL A 606 20.51 8.00 -35.88
CA VAL A 606 21.05 9.28 -36.35
C VAL A 606 20.96 9.35 -37.86
N ILE A 607 20.40 10.44 -38.40
CA ILE A 607 20.38 10.70 -39.84
C ILE A 607 21.23 11.95 -40.10
N ILE A 608 22.31 11.81 -40.86
CA ILE A 608 23.21 12.90 -41.23
C ILE A 608 22.92 13.30 -42.69
N VAL A 609 22.40 14.51 -42.88
CA VAL A 609 22.14 15.11 -44.21
C VAL A 609 22.76 16.51 -44.32
N PRO A 610 24.07 16.62 -44.55
CA PRO A 610 24.73 17.90 -44.79
C PRO A 610 24.09 18.70 -45.93
N GLU A 611 24.02 20.02 -45.77
CA GLU A 611 23.41 20.92 -46.76
C GLU A 611 24.15 20.96 -48.11
N SER A 612 25.40 20.51 -48.17
CA SER A 612 26.25 20.52 -49.36
C SER A 612 26.09 19.31 -50.30
N LEU A 613 25.17 18.39 -50.02
CA LEU A 613 25.06 17.09 -50.70
C LEU A 613 24.19 17.10 -51.97
N ALA A 614 23.46 18.18 -52.21
CA ALA A 614 22.66 18.29 -53.42
C ALA A 614 23.58 18.31 -54.66
N SER A 615 23.18 17.63 -55.73
CA SER A 615 23.94 17.59 -56.99
C SER A 615 24.24 18.99 -57.55
N GLU A 616 25.29 19.11 -58.38
CA GLU A 616 25.64 20.37 -59.06
C GLU A 616 24.45 20.94 -59.85
N THR A 617 23.55 20.08 -60.36
CA THR A 617 22.32 20.48 -61.05
C THR A 617 21.32 21.17 -60.12
N VAL A 618 21.16 20.68 -58.89
CA VAL A 618 20.28 21.31 -57.89
C VAL A 618 20.90 22.60 -57.35
N GLN A 619 22.21 22.59 -57.04
CA GLN A 619 22.92 23.79 -56.57
C GLN A 619 22.92 24.91 -57.62
N SER A 620 23.21 24.58 -58.88
CA SER A 620 23.18 25.55 -59.97
C SER A 620 21.76 26.04 -60.31
N ALA A 621 20.72 25.24 -60.06
CA ALA A 621 19.34 25.68 -60.21
C ALA A 621 18.93 26.71 -59.12
N THR A 622 19.43 26.52 -57.90
CA THR A 622 19.25 27.46 -56.77
C THR A 622 19.99 28.78 -57.04
N GLU A 623 21.25 28.73 -57.47
CA GLU A 623 22.05 29.92 -57.79
C GLU A 623 21.57 30.63 -59.07
N GLY A 624 21.17 29.85 -60.08
CA GLY A 624 20.83 30.31 -61.42
C GLY A 624 19.38 30.74 -61.64
N ARG A 625 18.53 30.76 -60.59
CA ARG A 625 17.08 31.02 -60.68
C ARG A 625 16.34 30.14 -61.71
N ARG A 626 16.78 28.89 -61.88
CA ARG A 626 16.12 27.91 -62.78
C ARG A 626 15.14 26.98 -62.07
N TRP A 627 14.95 27.18 -60.77
CA TRP A 627 14.00 26.44 -59.96
C TRP A 627 12.56 26.61 -60.48
N LYS A 628 11.98 25.54 -61.04
CA LYS A 628 10.57 25.51 -61.47
C LYS A 628 9.71 24.56 -60.66
N CYS A 629 10.32 23.75 -59.80
CA CYS A 629 9.62 22.89 -58.87
C CYS A 629 8.77 23.73 -57.90
N PRO A 630 7.52 23.35 -57.62
CA PRO A 630 6.67 24.02 -56.63
C PRO A 630 7.22 23.90 -55.20
N SER A 631 7.99 22.84 -54.91
CA SER A 631 8.55 22.58 -53.59
C SER A 631 9.86 23.34 -53.36
N SER A 632 10.09 23.80 -52.12
CA SER A 632 11.32 24.51 -51.74
C SER A 632 12.51 23.55 -51.59
N TYR A 633 13.74 24.10 -51.54
CA TYR A 633 14.93 23.30 -51.26
C TYR A 633 14.83 22.61 -49.88
N GLU A 634 14.32 23.33 -48.89
CA GLU A 634 14.11 22.83 -47.52
C GLU A 634 13.09 21.68 -47.50
N GLU A 635 11.98 21.81 -48.24
CA GLU A 635 10.96 20.74 -48.35
C GLU A 635 11.51 19.48 -49.03
N LEU A 636 12.40 19.61 -50.01
CA LEU A 636 13.06 18.45 -50.64
C LEU A 636 14.09 17.81 -49.72
N HIS A 637 14.82 18.62 -48.95
CA HIS A 637 15.74 18.12 -47.92
C HIS A 637 14.99 17.34 -46.85
N GLU A 638 13.88 17.90 -46.34
CA GLU A 638 12.98 17.20 -45.41
C GLU A 638 12.38 15.94 -46.02
N ALA A 639 12.06 15.91 -47.32
CA ALA A 639 11.56 14.71 -47.99
C ALA A 639 12.58 13.55 -47.97
N VAL A 640 13.87 13.84 -48.13
CA VAL A 640 14.95 12.83 -48.02
C VAL A 640 15.04 12.30 -46.58
N VAL A 641 15.03 13.20 -45.60
CA VAL A 641 15.06 12.84 -44.16
C VAL A 641 13.86 11.96 -43.80
N ASN A 642 12.65 12.35 -44.22
CA ASN A 642 11.43 11.61 -43.98
C ASN A 642 11.46 10.23 -44.66
N GLY A 643 12.00 10.13 -45.88
CA GLY A 643 12.17 8.85 -46.57
C GLY A 643 13.12 7.89 -45.83
N CYS A 644 14.24 8.40 -45.32
CA CYS A 644 15.18 7.63 -44.49
C CYS A 644 14.54 7.21 -43.15
N SER A 645 13.87 8.13 -42.46
CA SER A 645 13.18 7.87 -41.19
C SER A 645 12.09 6.80 -41.35
N MET A 646 11.25 6.93 -42.39
CA MET A 646 10.26 5.91 -42.74
C MET A 646 10.93 4.57 -42.98
N ALA A 647 12.06 4.49 -43.69
CA ALA A 647 12.73 3.22 -43.94
C ALA A 647 13.30 2.54 -42.70
N LEU A 648 13.75 3.32 -41.70
CA LEU A 648 14.19 2.80 -40.39
C LEU A 648 13.02 2.21 -39.60
N GLN A 649 11.83 2.83 -39.70
CA GLN A 649 10.60 2.32 -39.09
C GLN A 649 10.00 1.13 -39.87
N THR A 650 10.15 1.12 -41.20
CA THR A 650 9.61 0.08 -42.11
C THR A 650 10.50 -1.17 -42.10
N GLY A 651 10.68 -1.74 -40.90
CA GLY A 651 11.15 -3.10 -40.60
C GLY A 651 12.54 -3.52 -41.11
N GLY A 652 13.31 -4.21 -40.27
CA GLY A 652 14.56 -4.86 -40.64
C GLY A 652 14.34 -6.12 -41.49
N PRO A 653 15.41 -6.67 -42.10
CA PRO A 653 15.31 -7.77 -43.05
C PRO A 653 14.78 -9.09 -42.47
N HIS A 654 14.89 -9.33 -41.16
CA HIS A 654 14.59 -10.65 -40.60
C HIS A 654 13.11 -10.82 -40.21
N LEU A 655 12.60 -9.97 -39.33
CA LEU A 655 11.23 -10.06 -38.79
C LEU A 655 10.43 -8.78 -39.03
N GLY A 656 10.97 -7.83 -39.80
CA GLY A 656 10.32 -6.54 -40.03
C GLY A 656 10.29 -5.66 -38.78
N LEU A 657 11.21 -5.86 -37.82
CA LEU A 657 11.30 -5.05 -36.61
C LEU A 657 11.98 -3.71 -36.90
N SER A 658 11.56 -2.61 -36.27
CA SER A 658 12.18 -1.30 -36.49
C SER A 658 13.69 -1.32 -36.23
N LEU A 659 14.46 -0.66 -37.09
CA LEU A 659 15.90 -0.52 -36.94
C LEU A 659 16.25 0.44 -35.80
N HIS A 660 17.20 0.07 -34.96
CA HIS A 660 17.68 0.81 -33.80
C HIS A 660 19.21 0.92 -33.86
N SER A 661 19.82 1.91 -33.19
CA SER A 661 21.28 2.08 -33.15
C SER A 661 21.92 2.19 -34.55
N THR A 662 21.26 2.89 -35.48
CA THR A 662 21.66 2.96 -36.89
C THR A 662 21.99 4.40 -37.29
N LEU A 663 23.19 4.61 -37.86
CA LEU A 663 23.59 5.85 -38.52
C LEU A 663 23.27 5.75 -40.01
N VAL A 664 22.50 6.71 -40.52
CA VAL A 664 22.27 6.89 -41.96
C VAL A 664 22.96 8.17 -42.39
N LYS A 665 24.02 8.06 -43.19
CA LYS A 665 24.71 9.21 -43.78
C LYS A 665 24.33 9.33 -45.24
N VAL A 666 23.61 10.38 -45.61
CA VAL A 666 23.32 10.67 -47.02
C VAL A 666 24.61 11.22 -47.64
N GLU A 667 25.04 10.66 -48.77
CA GLU A 667 26.26 11.06 -49.47
C GLU A 667 25.97 11.92 -50.71
N PHE A 668 24.82 11.72 -51.34
CA PHE A 668 24.45 12.41 -52.57
C PHE A 668 22.96 12.26 -52.85
N TRP A 669 22.31 13.33 -53.33
CA TRP A 669 20.98 13.24 -53.91
C TRP A 669 20.80 14.17 -55.12
N ASN A 670 19.97 13.75 -56.08
CA ASN A 670 19.64 14.49 -57.28
C ASN A 670 18.14 14.36 -57.59
N ALA A 671 17.51 15.45 -58.03
CA ALA A 671 16.14 15.48 -58.50
C ALA A 671 15.98 16.56 -59.60
N PRO A 672 15.04 16.40 -60.56
CA PRO A 672 14.88 17.32 -61.68
C PRO A 672 14.13 18.61 -61.28
N VAL A 673 14.80 19.50 -60.54
CA VAL A 673 14.22 20.75 -60.00
C VAL A 673 13.86 21.82 -61.05
N GLU A 674 14.27 21.64 -62.31
CA GLU A 674 13.97 22.52 -63.44
C GLU A 674 12.60 22.22 -64.11
N VAL A 675 11.88 21.21 -63.61
CA VAL A 675 10.56 20.78 -64.09
C VAL A 675 9.47 21.19 -63.08
N ASN A 676 8.29 21.58 -63.56
CA ASN A 676 7.15 21.94 -62.72
C ASN A 676 6.32 20.69 -62.35
N GLU A 677 6.95 19.78 -61.59
CA GLU A 677 6.35 18.53 -61.11
C GLU A 677 6.51 18.41 -59.58
N GLU A 678 5.61 17.68 -58.92
CA GLU A 678 5.71 17.41 -57.49
C GLU A 678 6.81 16.36 -57.22
N LEU A 679 7.93 16.81 -56.64
CA LEU A 679 9.12 15.98 -56.41
C LEU A 679 9.19 15.32 -55.02
N ILE A 680 8.36 15.76 -54.06
CA ILE A 680 8.39 15.25 -52.68
C ILE A 680 8.13 13.73 -52.63
N PRO A 681 7.02 13.18 -53.18
CA PRO A 681 6.75 11.74 -53.07
C PRO A 681 7.81 10.86 -53.77
N PRO A 682 8.26 11.18 -55.01
CA PRO A 682 9.32 10.43 -55.68
C PRO A 682 10.66 10.44 -54.92
N LEU A 683 11.07 11.59 -54.39
CA LEU A 683 12.34 11.73 -53.67
C LEU A 683 12.31 11.01 -52.32
N MET A 684 11.20 11.12 -51.60
CA MET A 684 10.97 10.37 -50.35
C MET A 684 10.99 8.86 -50.60
N ASN A 685 10.37 8.39 -51.69
CA ASN A 685 10.41 6.98 -52.07
C ASN A 685 11.83 6.52 -52.46
N ALA A 686 12.58 7.35 -53.19
CA ALA A 686 13.97 7.07 -53.58
C ALA A 686 14.89 6.93 -52.37
N ALA A 687 14.78 7.82 -51.39
CA ALA A 687 15.52 7.72 -50.13
C ALA A 687 15.14 6.45 -49.35
N ARG A 688 13.85 6.11 -49.31
CA ARG A 688 13.37 4.87 -48.68
C ARG A 688 13.94 3.61 -49.34
N GLU A 689 13.90 3.53 -50.68
CA GLU A 689 14.44 2.41 -51.45
C GLU A 689 15.96 2.31 -51.33
N ALA A 690 16.68 3.43 -51.25
CA ALA A 690 18.12 3.43 -51.03
C ALA A 690 18.48 2.76 -49.68
N VAL A 691 17.75 3.07 -48.60
CA VAL A 691 17.92 2.39 -47.31
C VAL A 691 17.52 0.92 -47.41
N GLN A 692 16.42 0.59 -48.12
CA GLN A 692 15.99 -0.79 -48.33
C GLN A 692 17.00 -1.62 -49.14
N SER A 693 17.73 -1.03 -50.09
CA SER A 693 18.74 -1.75 -50.87
C SER A 693 19.88 -2.31 -49.99
N VAL A 694 20.17 -1.64 -48.86
CA VAL A 694 21.17 -2.10 -47.88
C VAL A 694 20.67 -3.34 -47.14
N LYS A 695 19.34 -3.45 -46.94
CA LYS A 695 18.69 -4.57 -46.25
C LYS A 695 18.83 -5.91 -46.99
N ALA A 696 19.14 -5.90 -48.29
CA ALA A 696 19.39 -7.12 -49.07
C ALA A 696 20.58 -7.94 -48.55
N SER A 697 21.49 -7.32 -47.79
CA SER A 697 22.58 -8.02 -47.10
C SER A 697 22.16 -8.46 -45.69
N GLU A 698 21.22 -9.42 -45.59
CA GLU A 698 20.63 -9.88 -44.32
C GLU A 698 21.67 -10.25 -43.25
N ASN A 699 22.81 -10.83 -43.65
CA ASN A 699 23.91 -11.25 -42.77
C ASN A 699 24.57 -10.11 -41.99
N LYS A 700 24.35 -8.84 -42.38
CA LYS A 700 24.89 -7.67 -41.68
C LYS A 700 23.93 -7.10 -40.63
N PHE A 701 22.74 -7.64 -40.51
CA PHE A 701 21.74 -7.24 -39.52
C PHE A 701 21.58 -8.31 -38.45
N GLY A 702 21.18 -7.89 -37.26
CA GLY A 702 20.76 -8.82 -36.22
C GLY A 702 19.94 -8.13 -35.15
N PHE A 703 19.57 -8.89 -34.14
CA PHE A 703 18.56 -8.47 -33.18
C PHE A 703 19.18 -7.79 -31.96
N LEU A 704 18.43 -6.85 -31.42
CA LEU A 704 18.64 -6.22 -30.13
C LEU A 704 17.52 -6.60 -29.17
N GLU A 705 17.89 -6.79 -27.90
CA GLU A 705 16.97 -7.01 -26.78
C GLU A 705 17.12 -5.89 -25.73
N PRO A 706 16.05 -5.54 -25.01
CA PRO A 706 16.12 -4.56 -23.93
C PRO A 706 16.86 -5.09 -22.70
N LEU A 707 17.78 -4.26 -22.19
CA LEU A 707 18.60 -4.50 -21.02
C LEU A 707 18.14 -3.62 -19.85
N MET A 708 18.08 -4.21 -18.67
CA MET A 708 17.66 -3.57 -17.43
C MET A 708 18.82 -3.45 -16.45
N ASN A 709 18.96 -2.29 -15.82
CA ASN A 709 19.78 -2.13 -14.62
C ASN A 709 18.94 -2.47 -13.39
N VAL A 710 19.35 -3.52 -12.68
CA VAL A 710 18.62 -4.16 -11.57
C VAL A 710 19.39 -3.99 -10.27
N ARG A 711 18.68 -3.55 -9.22
CA ARG A 711 19.20 -3.44 -7.86
C ARG A 711 18.42 -4.37 -6.96
N VAL A 712 19.07 -5.40 -6.42
CA VAL A 712 18.42 -6.41 -5.56
C VAL A 712 18.85 -6.23 -4.10
N PHE A 713 17.90 -5.98 -3.23
CA PHE A 713 18.07 -5.79 -1.80
C PHE A 713 17.84 -7.14 -1.10
N VAL A 714 18.87 -7.69 -0.42
CA VAL A 714 18.85 -9.04 0.15
C VAL A 714 19.55 -9.06 1.51
N ASP A 715 19.11 -9.92 2.42
CA ASP A 715 19.86 -10.23 3.65
C ASP A 715 21.19 -10.93 3.33
N SER A 716 22.23 -10.69 4.13
CA SER A 716 23.57 -11.23 3.87
C SER A 716 23.67 -12.76 3.78
N ALA A 717 22.73 -13.51 4.35
CA ALA A 717 22.76 -14.96 4.26
C ALA A 717 22.12 -15.52 2.99
N ASP A 718 21.13 -14.82 2.44
CA ASP A 718 20.43 -15.30 1.24
C ASP A 718 21.12 -14.76 -0.03
N MET A 719 22.09 -13.86 0.14
CA MET A 719 22.89 -13.26 -0.93
C MET A 719 23.52 -14.31 -1.86
N GLY A 720 24.04 -15.41 -1.32
CA GLY A 720 24.69 -16.46 -2.12
C GLY A 720 23.73 -17.15 -3.09
N GLU A 721 22.53 -17.50 -2.61
CA GLU A 721 21.50 -18.14 -3.42
C GLU A 721 20.93 -17.17 -4.46
N VAL A 722 20.68 -15.91 -4.07
CA VAL A 722 20.16 -14.88 -4.98
C VAL A 722 21.17 -14.52 -6.06
N SER A 723 22.44 -14.34 -5.71
CA SER A 723 23.51 -14.05 -6.67
C SER A 723 23.65 -15.17 -7.70
N HIS A 724 23.58 -16.43 -7.24
CA HIS A 724 23.61 -17.59 -8.13
C HIS A 724 22.42 -17.63 -9.09
N ASP A 725 21.21 -17.40 -8.59
CA ASP A 725 19.98 -17.38 -9.40
C ASP A 725 19.97 -16.22 -10.41
N LEU A 726 20.43 -15.03 -10.03
CA LEU A 726 20.59 -13.89 -10.93
C LEU A 726 21.55 -14.21 -12.08
N SER A 727 22.72 -14.77 -11.81
CA SER A 727 23.68 -15.10 -12.86
C SER A 727 23.24 -16.28 -13.73
N GLN A 728 22.64 -17.32 -13.17
CA GLN A 728 22.29 -18.53 -13.92
C GLN A 728 20.99 -18.41 -14.69
N ARG A 729 19.93 -17.95 -14.03
CA ARG A 729 18.59 -17.86 -14.62
C ARG A 729 18.42 -16.54 -15.36
N CYS A 730 18.68 -15.43 -14.67
CA CYS A 730 18.45 -14.10 -15.25
C CYS A 730 19.56 -13.66 -16.21
N GLN A 731 20.61 -14.47 -16.37
CA GLN A 731 21.80 -14.12 -17.17
C GLN A 731 22.35 -12.75 -16.77
N ALA A 732 22.27 -12.44 -15.48
CA ALA A 732 22.60 -11.14 -14.95
C ALA A 732 24.12 -10.99 -14.81
N LEU A 733 24.66 -9.88 -15.30
CA LEU A 733 26.02 -9.44 -15.06
C LEU A 733 26.05 -8.62 -13.77
N ILE A 734 26.62 -9.17 -12.70
CA ILE A 734 26.70 -8.48 -11.40
C ILE A 734 27.90 -7.52 -11.42
N HIS A 735 27.65 -6.24 -11.17
CA HIS A 735 28.66 -5.18 -11.14
C HIS A 735 29.29 -5.02 -9.77
N SER A 736 28.46 -4.88 -8.73
CA SER A 736 28.89 -4.65 -7.37
C SER A 736 27.90 -5.21 -6.35
N VAL A 737 28.40 -5.51 -5.16
CA VAL A 737 27.59 -5.83 -3.98
C VAL A 737 27.98 -4.86 -2.88
N GLU A 738 27.04 -4.03 -2.47
CA GLU A 738 27.22 -2.96 -1.49
C GLU A 738 26.42 -3.28 -0.22
N ASP A 739 26.85 -2.78 0.94
CA ASP A 739 26.04 -2.89 2.17
C ASP A 739 25.01 -1.73 2.20
N GLU A 740 23.73 -2.04 2.45
CA GLU A 740 22.62 -1.06 2.34
C GLU A 740 22.69 0.05 3.42
N SER A 741 23.53 -0.12 4.45
CA SER A 741 23.54 0.80 5.60
C SER A 741 24.91 0.93 6.26
N LEU A 742 25.65 1.97 5.86
CA LEU A 742 26.68 2.63 6.65
C LEU A 742 26.10 3.65 7.66
N LEU A 743 24.78 3.64 7.91
CA LEU A 743 24.12 4.77 8.56
C LEU A 743 23.73 4.63 10.04
N ASN A 744 23.67 3.45 10.68
CA ASN A 744 23.25 3.36 12.10
C ASN A 744 23.83 2.14 12.86
N LEU A 745 25.17 1.98 12.87
CA LEU A 745 25.81 0.94 13.71
C LEU A 745 25.48 1.14 15.20
N GLU A 746 25.32 2.40 15.62
CA GLU A 746 24.97 2.80 16.98
C GLU A 746 23.56 2.34 17.38
N THR A 747 22.57 2.49 16.50
CA THR A 747 21.18 2.09 16.78
C THR A 747 21.05 0.59 16.91
N ALA A 748 21.74 -0.17 16.06
CA ALA A 748 21.77 -1.63 16.13
C ALA A 748 22.44 -2.12 17.42
N ASN A 749 23.53 -1.48 17.85
CA ASN A 749 24.19 -1.79 19.11
C ASN A 749 23.28 -1.47 20.30
N TRP A 750 22.64 -0.29 20.32
CA TRP A 750 21.66 0.06 21.36
C TRP A 750 20.51 -0.97 21.44
N ALA A 751 19.94 -1.37 20.30
CA ALA A 751 18.85 -2.35 20.26
C ALA A 751 19.29 -3.72 20.78
N LYS A 752 20.55 -4.11 20.54
CA LYS A 752 21.12 -5.34 21.08
C LYS A 752 21.28 -5.27 22.60
N ASP A 753 21.86 -4.18 23.11
CA ASP A 753 22.06 -3.97 24.55
C ASP A 753 20.71 -3.90 25.29
N GLU A 754 19.72 -3.23 24.70
CA GLU A 754 18.35 -3.14 25.23
C GLU A 754 17.69 -4.52 25.29
N ALA A 755 17.89 -5.35 24.27
CA ALA A 755 17.35 -6.72 24.23
C ALA A 755 18.01 -7.67 25.24
N GLU A 756 19.26 -7.40 25.64
CA GLU A 756 19.95 -8.14 26.70
C GLU A 756 19.53 -7.66 28.09
N ARG A 757 19.15 -6.38 28.24
CA ARG A 757 18.63 -5.80 29.50
C ARG A 757 17.18 -6.20 29.76
N ALA A 758 16.38 -6.40 28.71
CA ALA A 758 14.96 -6.71 28.85
C ALA A 758 14.70 -8.04 29.56
N TYR A 759 13.91 -8.01 30.65
CA TYR A 759 13.44 -9.25 31.27
C TYR A 759 12.41 -9.92 30.36
N LEU A 760 12.68 -11.18 30.02
CA LEU A 760 11.81 -12.01 29.20
C LEU A 760 11.58 -13.36 29.91
N PRO A 761 10.32 -13.85 30.02
CA PRO A 761 10.04 -15.12 30.68
C PRO A 761 10.66 -16.32 29.92
N PRO A 762 10.81 -17.51 30.53
CA PRO A 762 11.30 -18.67 29.80
C PRO A 762 10.31 -19.15 28.72
N ASP A 763 10.81 -19.51 27.54
CA ASP A 763 10.02 -20.12 26.46
C ASP A 763 9.94 -21.65 26.67
N TYR A 764 8.78 -22.15 27.09
CA TYR A 764 8.58 -23.58 27.41
C TYR A 764 8.41 -24.50 26.19
N THR A 765 8.01 -23.95 25.05
CA THR A 765 7.68 -24.73 23.84
C THR A 765 8.85 -24.85 22.85
N MET A 766 9.96 -24.15 23.10
CA MET A 766 11.12 -24.10 22.21
C MET A 766 12.16 -25.15 22.62
N SER A 767 12.60 -25.97 21.66
CA SER A 767 13.81 -26.79 21.87
C SER A 767 15.04 -25.88 21.95
N LYS A 768 15.94 -26.16 22.90
CA LYS A 768 17.12 -25.33 23.27
C LYS A 768 18.11 -24.99 22.13
N THR A 769 17.85 -25.39 20.89
CA THR A 769 18.85 -25.43 19.81
C THR A 769 18.75 -24.26 18.82
N ALA A 770 17.74 -23.39 18.89
CA ALA A 770 17.51 -22.34 17.87
C ALA A 770 18.05 -20.93 18.22
N LEU A 771 18.75 -20.76 19.34
CA LEU A 771 19.20 -19.46 19.86
C LEU A 771 20.49 -18.89 19.21
N ALA A 772 20.99 -19.49 18.14
CA ALA A 772 22.22 -19.04 17.50
C ALA A 772 22.00 -17.79 16.63
N ASP A 773 22.39 -16.66 17.21
CA ASP A 773 22.56 -15.33 16.61
C ASP A 773 23.26 -15.38 15.23
N ASN A 774 22.57 -14.94 14.19
CA ASN A 774 23.21 -14.44 12.98
C ASN A 774 22.45 -13.19 12.54
N TYR A 775 22.87 -12.05 13.11
CA TYR A 775 22.48 -10.74 12.62
C TYR A 775 23.06 -10.54 11.23
N LYS A 776 22.16 -10.45 10.25
CA LYS A 776 22.50 -10.38 8.83
C LYS A 776 22.34 -8.94 8.39
N THR A 777 23.45 -8.31 7.98
CA THR A 777 23.43 -7.02 7.31
C THR A 777 22.67 -7.13 5.99
N ARG A 778 21.91 -6.10 5.62
CA ARG A 778 21.32 -6.04 4.28
C ARG A 778 22.36 -5.61 3.26
N LYS A 779 22.32 -6.26 2.10
CA LYS A 779 23.19 -6.01 0.96
C LYS A 779 22.37 -5.65 -0.26
N VAL A 780 22.94 -4.81 -1.11
CA VAL A 780 22.40 -4.41 -2.41
C VAL A 780 23.29 -5.00 -3.50
N ILE A 781 22.71 -5.81 -4.38
CA ILE A 781 23.37 -6.37 -5.56
C ILE A 781 22.99 -5.51 -6.76
N HIS A 782 23.97 -4.88 -7.40
CA HIS A 782 23.78 -4.14 -8.65
C HIS A 782 24.11 -5.06 -9.82
N ALA A 783 23.17 -5.26 -10.75
CA ALA A 783 23.33 -6.18 -11.86
C ALA A 783 22.61 -5.71 -13.13
N GLU A 784 23.10 -6.14 -14.29
CA GLU A 784 22.46 -5.92 -15.60
C GLU A 784 21.86 -7.20 -16.14
N THR A 785 20.61 -7.17 -16.61
CA THR A 785 19.91 -8.38 -17.09
C THR A 785 18.87 -8.05 -18.17
N PRO A 786 18.63 -8.95 -19.14
CA PRO A 786 17.57 -8.75 -20.14
C PRO A 786 16.18 -8.69 -19.51
N LEU A 787 15.33 -7.77 -20.01
CA LEU A 787 13.97 -7.60 -19.50
C LEU A 787 13.17 -8.91 -19.51
N LYS A 788 13.31 -9.74 -20.56
CA LYS A 788 12.60 -11.03 -20.70
C LYS A 788 12.82 -11.97 -19.51
N GLU A 789 14.03 -12.01 -18.96
CA GLU A 789 14.35 -12.93 -17.86
C GLU A 789 13.90 -12.42 -16.48
N MET A 790 13.58 -11.13 -16.38
CA MET A 790 13.10 -10.50 -15.16
C MET A 790 11.57 -10.57 -15.02
N ILE A 791 10.86 -10.95 -16.08
CA ILE A 791 9.41 -11.16 -16.05
C ILE A 791 9.09 -12.29 -15.06
N GLY A 792 8.36 -11.96 -13.98
CA GLY A 792 8.03 -12.90 -12.91
C GLY A 792 9.17 -13.23 -11.95
N TYR A 793 10.29 -12.49 -11.96
CA TYR A 793 11.43 -12.80 -11.09
C TYR A 793 11.13 -12.61 -9.59
N LEU A 794 10.28 -11.65 -9.22
CA LEU A 794 10.02 -11.33 -7.82
C LEU A 794 9.42 -12.51 -7.04
N SER A 795 8.55 -13.31 -7.66
CA SER A 795 7.95 -14.48 -6.98
C SER A 795 9.01 -15.52 -6.65
N LYS A 796 9.97 -15.75 -7.56
CA LYS A 796 11.14 -16.59 -7.31
C LYS A 796 12.05 -15.99 -6.24
N LEU A 797 12.37 -14.71 -6.33
CA LEU A 797 13.21 -14.00 -5.36
C LEU A 797 12.61 -14.07 -3.95
N ARG A 798 11.29 -13.88 -3.82
CA ARG A 798 10.58 -14.04 -2.54
C ARG A 798 10.60 -15.47 -2.05
N SER A 799 10.46 -16.47 -2.93
CA SER A 799 10.58 -17.87 -2.53
C SER A 799 11.97 -18.22 -2.03
N LEU A 800 13.03 -17.66 -2.62
CA LEU A 800 14.42 -17.89 -2.20
C LEU A 800 14.73 -17.20 -0.85
N THR A 801 14.17 -16.02 -0.62
CA THR A 801 14.54 -15.17 0.52
C THR A 801 13.49 -15.14 1.62
N GLY A 802 12.47 -16.00 1.58
CA GLY A 802 11.34 -15.97 2.52
C GLY A 802 10.56 -14.65 2.50
N GLY A 803 10.48 -14.00 1.34
CA GLY A 803 9.74 -12.74 1.14
C GLY A 803 10.49 -11.47 1.58
N LYS A 804 11.76 -11.59 1.99
CA LYS A 804 12.54 -10.46 2.52
C LYS A 804 13.18 -9.59 1.45
N ALA A 805 13.59 -10.20 0.33
CA ALA A 805 14.25 -9.46 -0.72
C ALA A 805 13.27 -8.73 -1.63
N THR A 806 13.72 -7.59 -2.13
CA THR A 806 13.04 -6.78 -3.13
C THR A 806 14.02 -6.40 -4.22
N PHE A 807 13.55 -6.08 -5.41
CA PHE A 807 14.41 -5.48 -6.42
C PHE A 807 13.74 -4.27 -7.08
N ASP A 808 14.58 -3.40 -7.60
CA ASP A 808 14.21 -2.28 -8.45
C ASP A 808 14.87 -2.47 -9.82
N MET A 809 14.24 -1.98 -10.89
CA MET A 809 14.77 -2.08 -12.25
C MET A 809 14.51 -0.81 -13.05
N SER A 810 15.49 -0.43 -13.86
CA SER A 810 15.41 0.70 -14.79
C SER A 810 15.90 0.28 -16.17
N PHE A 811 15.30 0.83 -17.22
CA PHE A 811 15.76 0.58 -18.58
C PHE A 811 17.15 1.18 -18.75
N LEU A 812 18.12 0.35 -19.17
CA LEU A 812 19.49 0.77 -19.40
C LEU A 812 19.76 1.06 -20.88
N GLY A 813 19.17 0.28 -21.78
CA GLY A 813 19.40 0.38 -23.22
C GLY A 813 19.09 -0.93 -23.94
N MET A 814 19.61 -1.06 -25.15
CA MET A 814 19.44 -2.25 -25.99
C MET A 814 20.76 -2.98 -26.18
N ARG A 815 20.76 -4.32 -26.07
CA ARG A 815 21.95 -5.17 -26.23
C ARG A 815 21.77 -6.11 -27.41
N ARG A 816 22.85 -6.36 -28.15
CA ARG A 816 22.86 -7.36 -29.21
C ARG A 816 22.59 -8.77 -28.68
N VAL A 817 21.65 -9.46 -29.32
CA VAL A 817 21.32 -10.85 -29.01
C VAL A 817 22.39 -11.78 -29.60
N THR A 818 22.87 -12.73 -28.79
CA THR A 818 23.80 -13.77 -29.23
C THR A 818 23.08 -14.85 -30.05
N GLN A 819 23.79 -15.55 -30.92
CA GLN A 819 23.17 -16.58 -31.78
C GLN A 819 22.51 -17.71 -30.97
N SER A 820 23.08 -18.09 -29.83
CA SER A 820 22.49 -19.09 -28.93
C SER A 820 21.18 -18.62 -28.31
N ARG A 821 21.08 -17.32 -28.00
CA ARG A 821 19.91 -16.70 -27.38
C ARG A 821 18.79 -16.45 -28.39
N LEU A 822 19.12 -16.25 -29.67
CA LEU A 822 18.11 -16.14 -30.73
C LEU A 822 17.19 -17.35 -30.81
N ASN A 823 17.75 -18.56 -30.76
CA ASN A 823 16.97 -19.81 -30.78
C ASN A 823 16.09 -20.04 -29.53
N GLN A 824 16.27 -19.23 -28.48
CA GLN A 824 15.43 -19.26 -27.27
C GLN A 824 14.32 -18.20 -27.31
N ILE A 825 14.49 -17.18 -28.15
CA ILE A 825 13.57 -16.06 -28.27
C ILE A 825 12.53 -16.34 -29.35
N PHE A 826 13.01 -16.78 -30.51
CA PHE A 826 12.24 -17.14 -31.69
C PHE A 826 12.32 -18.65 -31.90
#